data_AF-A0A3N4IJT6-F1
#
_entry.id   AF-A0A3N4IJT6-F1
#
_cell.length_a   1.000
_cell.length_b   1.000
_cell.length_c   1.000
_cell.angle_alpha   90.00
_cell.angle_beta   90.00
_cell.angle_gamma   90.00
#
_symmetry.space_group_name_H-M   'P 1'
#
loop_
_entity.id
_entity.type
_entity.pdbx_description
1 polymer ?
#
loop_
_entity_poly.entity_id
_entity_poly.type
_entity_poly.pdbx_seq_one_letter_code
_entity_poly.pdbx_strand_id
1 'polypeptide(L)'
;MPILDVVDALKSNNHNLRQALLLYYHRDGIGLGQSARGNADVYASIQDFYAGIEDGTVQPLWRADSIRVVAPNILANDNRVHLIVRSETVRDQPTTPAVTSPTLSPPSNTATIPSLEPHWIYRLMVVTALLKLLFAKHVVLVRGTPGSGKTTLARLLHYHIWKIFPEYKVIYCDTWLDSSRCLKGKARLVELAQEAGVENVTQAWFTYQYKESSKLIFLIDEGQFTYSDIGFWNVLKQEIQRGELGQGGGGAYFVVFSSNGSPSTFPDEVNANIGTPICIHPEQQVSLTLRSDIYSGNKPWGLLFNPEEVIEAIEKFCKHCTNGLRLANDLKDTLMDLTSGHIGAILGFLIALKEQPEARAKLPTRGVLTNIDLVDLFSDNKRLLSMFMQFTAFARGLPTRRQLEEPVIAQVLSDAIPTGYIDYDDALTKYQALARVFRHGWMQADLGRNQARRYYFASRVHMLAVEGMLAQLNTDSFPSEFRDLRSFVIRVLKTMSKSAMRSFSQSEGGPGEHRRPREAWHHCEFFRAMTKVLRRAGFVVSEWTGWTKKGRVDLYLPARGWAIELLADFDRLTEHIERFEPNGMYSHWIARNEVKDYIVINMTHFSKFNTMQRTAARPASSKLLHAAFRDESYNDCMVYDNHLRQLPGANGHFALLN
;
A
#
# COMPACT_ATOMS: atom_id res chain seq x y z
N MET A 1 -26.40 -1.73 30.56
CA MET A 1 -26.36 -2.41 31.87
C MET A 1 -25.79 -1.44 32.89
N PRO A 2 -26.39 -1.26 34.07
CA PRO A 2 -25.75 -0.59 35.19
C PRO A 2 -24.48 -1.34 35.65
N ILE A 3 -23.54 -0.63 36.30
CA ILE A 3 -22.23 -1.15 36.79
C ILE A 3 -22.33 -2.46 37.59
N LEU A 4 -23.44 -2.67 38.31
CA LEU A 4 -23.68 -3.88 39.09
C LEU A 4 -23.73 -5.15 38.22
N ASP A 5 -24.22 -5.06 36.98
CA ASP A 5 -24.32 -6.23 36.09
C ASP A 5 -22.97 -6.67 35.49
N VAL A 6 -21.99 -5.76 35.40
CA VAL A 6 -20.63 -6.08 34.92
C VAL A 6 -19.85 -6.84 35.99
N VAL A 7 -20.04 -6.50 37.27
CA VAL A 7 -19.47 -7.21 38.40
C VAL A 7 -20.02 -8.63 38.50
N ASP A 8 -21.32 -8.81 38.25
CA ASP A 8 -21.94 -10.15 38.25
C ASP A 8 -21.53 -10.97 37.00
N ALA A 9 -21.36 -10.33 35.84
CA ALA A 9 -20.80 -10.98 34.65
C ALA A 9 -19.34 -11.45 34.86
N LEU A 10 -18.54 -10.67 35.58
CA LEU A 10 -17.18 -11.04 35.98
C LEU A 10 -17.14 -12.10 37.08
N LYS A 11 -18.18 -12.23 37.91
CA LYS A 11 -18.32 -13.36 38.87
C LYS A 11 -18.81 -14.66 38.21
N SER A 12 -19.32 -14.61 36.98
CA SER A 12 -19.74 -15.82 36.26
C SER A 12 -18.55 -16.75 35.94
N ASN A 13 -18.76 -18.06 35.99
CA ASN A 13 -17.76 -19.10 35.62
C ASN A 13 -17.45 -19.13 34.10
N ASN A 14 -17.90 -18.14 33.32
CA ASN A 14 -17.72 -18.13 31.87
C ASN A 14 -16.37 -17.49 31.50
N HIS A 15 -15.36 -18.33 31.31
CA HIS A 15 -13.98 -17.93 30.98
C HIS A 15 -13.88 -17.03 29.73
N ASN A 16 -14.72 -17.26 28.72
CA ASN A 16 -14.67 -16.50 27.46
C ASN A 16 -15.20 -15.07 27.62
N LEU A 17 -16.21 -14.87 28.48
CA LEU A 17 -16.75 -13.54 28.78
C LEU A 17 -15.73 -12.70 29.58
N ARG A 18 -15.03 -13.33 30.53
CA ARG A 18 -13.90 -12.69 31.24
C ARG A 18 -12.77 -12.29 30.30
N GLN A 19 -12.36 -13.15 29.36
CA GLN A 19 -11.31 -12.81 28.40
C GLN A 19 -11.70 -11.69 27.43
N ALA A 20 -12.96 -11.66 26.97
CA ALA A 20 -13.45 -10.61 26.08
C ALA A 20 -13.48 -9.23 26.77
N LEU A 21 -13.89 -9.17 28.04
CA LEU A 21 -13.87 -7.94 28.85
C LEU A 21 -12.44 -7.48 29.14
N LEU A 22 -11.51 -8.40 29.43
CA LEU A 22 -10.08 -8.10 29.65
C LEU A 22 -9.40 -7.55 28.38
N LEU A 23 -9.69 -8.12 27.21
CA LEU A 23 -9.17 -7.67 25.92
C LEU A 23 -9.70 -6.28 25.52
N TYR A 24 -10.93 -5.94 25.93
CA TYR A 24 -11.50 -4.62 25.70
C TYR A 24 -10.78 -3.55 26.54
N TYR A 25 -10.56 -3.79 27.83
CA TYR A 25 -9.85 -2.84 28.71
C TYR A 25 -8.38 -2.62 28.33
N HIS A 26 -7.72 -3.62 27.75
CA HIS A 26 -6.33 -3.48 27.27
C HIS A 26 -6.21 -2.68 25.96
N ARG A 27 -7.30 -2.54 25.18
CA ARG A 27 -7.29 -1.87 23.87
C ARG A 27 -7.46 -0.35 23.97
N ASP A 28 -8.10 0.15 25.02
CA ASP A 28 -8.41 1.59 25.22
C ASP A 28 -7.48 2.32 26.20
N GLY A 29 -6.26 1.80 26.44
CA GLY A 29 -5.11 2.61 26.87
C GLY A 29 -5.27 3.40 28.18
N ILE A 30 -5.31 2.69 29.32
CA ILE A 30 -4.86 3.27 30.60
C ILE A 30 -3.44 2.75 30.85
N GLY A 31 -2.47 3.65 30.83
CA GLY A 31 -1.06 3.33 31.03
C GLY A 31 -0.79 2.82 32.44
N LEU A 32 -0.49 1.52 32.58
CA LEU A 32 0.33 1.04 33.68
C LEU A 32 1.79 1.11 33.22
N GLY A 33 2.58 1.87 33.97
CA GLY A 33 3.99 2.11 33.72
C GLY A 33 4.82 0.83 33.63
N GLN A 34 5.99 0.96 33.03
CA GLN A 34 6.95 -0.11 32.77
C GLN A 34 7.33 -0.90 34.04
N SER A 35 6.65 -2.01 34.33
CA SER A 35 7.21 -3.24 34.91
C SER A 35 6.11 -4.28 35.16
N ALA A 36 5.83 -5.15 34.19
CA ALA A 36 5.09 -6.39 34.46
C ALA A 36 5.60 -7.44 33.48
N ARG A 37 6.42 -8.38 33.97
CA ARG A 37 6.95 -9.48 33.16
C ARG A 37 6.09 -10.71 33.44
N GLY A 38 5.01 -10.85 32.69
CA GLY A 38 4.21 -12.07 32.65
C GLY A 38 2.72 -11.83 32.90
N ASN A 39 1.87 -12.70 32.33
CA ASN A 39 0.41 -12.62 32.43
C ASN A 39 -0.10 -12.58 33.88
N ALA A 40 0.64 -13.10 34.87
CA ALA A 40 0.23 -13.12 36.27
C ALA A 40 0.25 -11.72 36.94
N ASP A 41 1.23 -10.87 36.60
CA ASP A 41 1.40 -9.53 37.19
C ASP A 41 0.26 -8.58 36.79
N VAL A 42 -0.26 -8.74 35.57
CA VAL A 42 -1.39 -7.96 35.05
C VAL A 42 -2.68 -8.26 35.81
N TYR A 43 -2.90 -9.54 36.19
CA TYR A 43 -4.07 -9.91 37.00
C TYR A 43 -4.00 -9.32 38.41
N ALA A 44 -2.81 -9.28 39.02
CA ALA A 44 -2.62 -8.69 40.35
C ALA A 44 -2.88 -7.16 40.33
N SER A 45 -2.31 -6.43 39.37
CA SER A 45 -2.51 -4.98 39.26
C SER A 45 -3.97 -4.58 38.97
N ILE A 46 -4.73 -5.43 38.28
CA ILE A 46 -6.15 -5.21 38.03
C ILE A 46 -6.97 -5.45 39.31
N GLN A 47 -6.65 -6.47 40.10
CA GLN A 47 -7.31 -6.70 41.39
C GLN A 47 -7.05 -5.57 42.39
N ASP A 48 -5.83 -5.05 42.45
CA ASP A 48 -5.47 -3.93 43.33
C ASP A 48 -6.21 -2.64 42.95
N PHE A 49 -6.36 -2.38 41.64
CA PHE A 49 -7.13 -1.23 41.14
C PHE A 49 -8.62 -1.32 41.52
N TYR A 50 -9.22 -2.50 41.45
CA TYR A 50 -10.62 -2.69 41.85
C TYR A 50 -10.82 -2.68 43.37
N ALA A 51 -9.87 -3.21 44.15
CA ALA A 51 -9.87 -3.09 45.61
C ALA A 51 -9.84 -1.61 46.05
N GLY A 52 -9.05 -0.78 45.35
CA GLY A 52 -9.00 0.66 45.59
C GLY A 52 -10.28 1.43 45.23
N ILE A 53 -11.09 0.92 44.29
CA ILE A 53 -12.42 1.48 43.99
C ILE A 53 -13.43 1.05 45.07
N GLU A 54 -13.35 -0.19 45.56
CA GLU A 54 -14.24 -0.71 46.61
C GLU A 54 -13.99 -0.09 47.99
N ASP A 55 -12.74 0.22 48.33
CA ASP A 55 -12.39 0.88 49.60
C ASP A 55 -12.44 2.42 49.55
N GLY A 56 -12.77 2.99 48.38
CA GLY A 56 -12.94 4.41 48.16
C GLY A 56 -11.63 5.21 48.02
N THR A 57 -10.47 4.54 47.93
CA THR A 57 -9.17 5.20 47.72
C THR A 57 -8.96 5.67 46.28
N VAL A 58 -9.75 5.16 45.32
CA VAL A 58 -9.72 5.52 43.90
C VAL A 58 -11.10 6.01 43.44
N GLN A 59 -11.21 7.26 42.98
CA GLN A 59 -12.45 7.78 42.39
C GLN A 59 -12.47 7.70 40.85
N PRO A 60 -13.48 7.06 40.23
CA PRO A 60 -13.60 7.00 38.77
C PRO A 60 -14.24 8.27 38.17
N LEU A 61 -13.61 8.81 37.12
CA LEU A 61 -14.02 10.01 36.38
C LEU A 61 -15.04 9.70 35.26
N TRP A 62 -16.26 9.22 35.55
CA TRP A 62 -17.31 9.04 34.52
C TRP A 62 -18.74 9.27 35.06
N ARG A 63 -19.66 9.84 34.24
CA ARG A 63 -21.11 9.96 34.52
C ARG A 63 -21.88 8.76 33.90
N ALA A 64 -22.88 8.26 34.61
CA ALA A 64 -23.54 6.96 34.37
C ALA A 64 -24.51 6.89 33.17
N ASP A 65 -24.72 8.00 32.45
CA ASP A 65 -25.93 8.16 31.62
C ASP A 65 -25.74 7.75 30.15
N SER A 66 -24.53 7.32 29.77
CA SER A 66 -24.11 7.23 28.35
C SER A 66 -24.05 5.81 27.74
N ILE A 67 -24.51 4.76 28.44
CA ILE A 67 -24.35 3.37 27.94
C ILE A 67 -25.68 2.60 27.97
N ARG A 68 -26.26 2.34 26.79
CA ARG A 68 -27.29 1.30 26.60
C ARG A 68 -26.73 0.15 25.78
N VAL A 69 -26.87 -1.07 26.30
CA VAL A 69 -26.55 -2.33 25.61
C VAL A 69 -27.88 -2.97 25.22
N VAL A 70 -28.07 -3.27 23.92
CA VAL A 70 -29.23 -4.05 23.42
C VAL A 70 -28.86 -5.54 23.47
N ALA A 71 -29.76 -6.37 24.01
CA ALA A 71 -29.52 -7.79 24.30
C ALA A 71 -29.15 -8.62 23.05
N PRO A 72 -28.25 -9.62 23.15
CA PRO A 72 -27.95 -10.52 22.04
C PRO A 72 -28.92 -11.72 22.02
N ASN A 73 -29.53 -11.98 20.85
CA ASN A 73 -30.16 -13.27 20.57
C ASN A 73 -29.05 -14.32 20.37
N ILE A 74 -29.03 -15.31 21.26
CA ILE A 74 -28.08 -16.43 21.24
C ILE A 74 -28.61 -17.48 20.26
N LEU A 75 -28.01 -17.57 19.06
CA LEU A 75 -28.09 -18.79 18.25
C LEU A 75 -26.84 -19.62 18.54
N ALA A 76 -27.03 -20.72 19.24
CA ALA A 76 -26.00 -21.71 19.51
C ALA A 76 -25.58 -22.36 18.17
N ASN A 77 -24.38 -22.01 17.68
CA ASN A 77 -23.48 -22.91 16.96
C ASN A 77 -22.20 -22.24 16.42
N ASP A 78 -21.85 -21.02 16.84
CA ASP A 78 -20.54 -20.47 16.49
C ASP A 78 -19.93 -19.68 17.66
N ASN A 79 -18.71 -20.03 18.05
CA ASN A 79 -17.99 -19.51 19.22
C ASN A 79 -17.46 -18.07 19.02
N ARG A 80 -18.23 -17.19 18.38
CA ARG A 80 -17.85 -15.79 18.12
C ARG A 80 -18.96 -14.83 18.53
N VAL A 81 -18.67 -14.01 19.54
CA VAL A 81 -19.53 -12.90 19.96
C VAL A 81 -19.07 -11.64 19.23
N HIS A 82 -19.97 -11.04 18.44
CA HIS A 82 -19.74 -9.73 17.81
C HIS A 82 -20.39 -8.64 18.67
N LEU A 83 -19.60 -7.70 19.19
CA LEU A 83 -20.08 -6.49 19.88
C LEU A 83 -19.98 -5.28 18.94
N ILE A 84 -21.09 -4.57 18.75
CA ILE A 84 -21.18 -3.32 17.98
C ILE A 84 -21.47 -2.19 18.98
N VAL A 85 -20.63 -1.16 19.02
CA VAL A 85 -20.84 0.05 19.82
C VAL A 85 -20.80 1.27 18.89
N ARG A 86 -21.82 2.14 18.96
CA ARG A 86 -21.85 3.44 18.28
C ARG A 86 -21.61 4.55 19.31
N SER A 87 -20.83 5.55 18.97
CA SER A 87 -20.70 6.78 19.76
C SER A 87 -21.47 7.91 19.06
N GLU A 88 -22.33 8.60 19.81
CA GLU A 88 -22.97 9.84 19.38
C GLU A 88 -22.53 10.95 20.34
N THR A 89 -21.92 12.00 19.79
CA THR A 89 -21.57 13.22 20.54
C THR A 89 -22.75 14.19 20.54
N VAL A 90 -23.35 14.43 21.71
CA VAL A 90 -24.38 15.45 21.91
C VAL A 90 -23.71 16.77 22.33
N ARG A 91 -24.03 17.88 21.63
CA ARG A 91 -23.69 19.25 22.05
C ARG A 91 -24.77 19.80 22.98
N ASP A 92 -24.36 20.50 24.03
CA ASP A 92 -25.22 21.16 25.03
C ASP A 92 -26.11 22.25 24.42
N GLN A 93 -27.39 22.26 24.80
CA GLN A 93 -28.23 23.48 24.89
C GLN A 93 -29.21 23.40 26.08
N PRO A 94 -29.61 24.55 26.67
CA PRO A 94 -30.22 24.62 27.99
C PRO A 94 -31.75 24.61 28.00
N THR A 95 -32.29 23.87 28.97
CA THR A 95 -33.58 24.00 29.70
C THR A 95 -34.84 24.47 28.96
N THR A 96 -35.77 23.53 28.77
CA THR A 96 -37.21 23.68 28.45
C THR A 96 -38.02 24.43 29.52
N PRO A 97 -39.23 24.92 29.16
CA PRO A 97 -40.41 24.28 29.76
C PRO A 97 -41.59 23.98 28.80
N ALA A 98 -42.30 22.92 29.18
CA ALA A 98 -43.72 22.56 29.00
C ALA A 98 -44.33 22.21 27.61
N VAL A 99 -44.63 20.91 27.48
CA VAL A 99 -45.84 20.25 26.95
C VAL A 99 -46.40 20.70 25.59
N THR A 100 -46.25 19.83 24.58
CA THR A 100 -47.33 19.38 23.69
C THR A 100 -46.82 18.20 22.85
N SER A 101 -47.61 17.13 22.77
CA SER A 101 -47.31 15.91 22.00
C SER A 101 -47.24 16.21 20.49
N PRO A 102 -46.16 15.84 19.77
CA PRO A 102 -46.20 15.80 18.32
C PRO A 102 -46.30 14.36 17.82
N THR A 103 -47.44 14.11 17.19
CA THR A 103 -47.67 13.23 16.03
C THR A 103 -46.39 12.68 15.38
N LEU A 104 -46.29 11.35 15.36
CA LEU A 104 -45.34 10.59 14.55
C LEU A 104 -45.47 11.02 13.08
N SER A 105 -44.52 11.83 12.62
CA SER A 105 -44.29 12.04 11.20
C SER A 105 -43.52 10.83 10.66
N PRO A 106 -43.89 10.27 9.50
CA PRO A 106 -43.11 9.20 8.90
C PRO A 106 -41.70 9.73 8.56
N PRO A 107 -40.66 8.90 8.67
CA PRO A 107 -39.30 9.31 8.35
C PRO A 107 -39.23 9.73 6.88
N SER A 108 -38.82 10.98 6.64
CA SER A 108 -38.55 11.52 5.31
C SER A 108 -37.29 10.85 4.73
N ASN A 109 -37.49 9.70 4.08
CA ASN A 109 -36.46 8.99 3.32
C ASN A 109 -36.30 9.61 1.93
N THR A 110 -35.60 10.74 1.85
CA THR A 110 -34.99 11.20 0.59
C THR A 110 -33.61 10.57 0.48
N ALA A 111 -33.38 9.76 -0.56
CA ALA A 111 -32.05 9.26 -0.93
C ALA A 111 -31.05 10.42 -0.89
N THR A 112 -30.16 10.40 0.10
CA THR A 112 -29.29 11.54 0.41
C THR A 112 -28.28 11.71 -0.72
N ILE A 113 -28.41 12.84 -1.42
CA ILE A 113 -27.42 13.29 -2.40
C ILE A 113 -26.05 13.28 -1.70
N PRO A 114 -24.98 12.74 -2.32
CA PRO A 114 -23.66 12.77 -1.70
C PRO A 114 -23.23 14.22 -1.48
N SER A 115 -23.06 14.62 -0.23
CA SER A 115 -22.36 15.87 0.08
C SER A 115 -20.92 15.75 -0.39
N LEU A 116 -20.49 16.64 -1.27
CA LEU A 116 -19.09 16.72 -1.67
C LEU A 116 -18.33 17.51 -0.63
N GLU A 117 -17.23 16.95 -0.16
CA GLU A 117 -16.35 17.64 0.74
C GLU A 117 -15.57 18.75 0.01
N PRO A 118 -15.46 19.96 0.58
CA PRO A 118 -14.75 21.08 -0.06
C PRO A 118 -13.27 20.80 -0.40
N HIS A 119 -12.66 19.86 0.32
CA HIS A 119 -11.26 19.49 0.16
C HIS A 119 -11.04 18.37 -0.88
N TRP A 120 -12.09 17.82 -1.49
CA TRP A 120 -11.94 16.81 -2.53
C TRP A 120 -11.50 17.42 -3.86
N ILE A 121 -10.77 16.63 -4.65
CA ILE A 121 -10.51 16.92 -6.06
C ILE A 121 -11.61 16.28 -6.87
N TYR A 122 -12.26 17.04 -7.74
CA TYR A 122 -13.45 16.57 -8.46
C TYR A 122 -13.14 15.61 -9.61
N ARG A 123 -11.88 15.56 -10.08
CA ARG A 123 -11.39 14.62 -11.11
C ARG A 123 -12.32 14.48 -12.31
N LEU A 124 -12.87 15.60 -12.80
CA LEU A 124 -13.95 15.62 -13.78
C LEU A 124 -13.65 14.77 -15.03
N MET A 125 -12.41 14.84 -15.54
CA MET A 125 -11.95 14.02 -16.66
C MET A 125 -12.11 12.51 -16.39
N VAL A 126 -11.65 12.04 -15.22
CA VAL A 126 -11.71 10.64 -14.81
C VAL A 126 -13.16 10.19 -14.63
N VAL A 127 -13.97 11.02 -13.97
CA VAL A 127 -15.40 10.73 -13.73
C VAL A 127 -16.17 10.63 -15.05
N THR A 128 -15.95 11.58 -15.97
CA THR A 128 -16.60 11.57 -17.29
C THR A 128 -16.12 10.39 -18.14
N ALA A 129 -14.83 10.06 -18.12
CA ALA A 129 -14.29 8.91 -18.84
C ALA A 129 -14.85 7.58 -18.30
N LEU A 130 -14.94 7.44 -16.96
CA LEU A 130 -15.53 6.29 -16.31
C LEU A 130 -17.02 6.14 -16.65
N LEU A 131 -17.78 7.24 -16.68
CA LEU A 131 -19.19 7.20 -17.06
C LEU A 131 -19.40 6.81 -18.53
N LYS A 132 -18.58 7.35 -19.44
CA LYS A 132 -18.58 6.94 -20.86
C LYS A 132 -18.29 5.45 -21.00
N LEU A 133 -17.28 4.95 -20.28
CA LEU A 133 -16.94 3.54 -20.27
C LEU A 133 -18.08 2.68 -19.73
N LEU A 134 -18.74 3.13 -18.65
CA LEU A 134 -19.88 2.45 -18.05
C LEU A 134 -21.04 2.29 -19.04
N PHE A 135 -21.42 3.37 -19.72
CA PHE A 135 -22.48 3.30 -20.71
C PHE A 135 -22.09 2.48 -21.94
N ALA A 136 -20.81 2.43 -22.30
CA ALA A 136 -20.34 1.59 -23.40
C ALA A 136 -20.28 0.09 -23.05
N LYS A 137 -20.04 -0.26 -21.78
CA LYS A 137 -19.68 -1.64 -21.37
C LYS A 137 -20.64 -2.29 -20.39
N HIS A 138 -21.63 -1.57 -19.87
CA HIS A 138 -22.60 -1.98 -18.83
C HIS A 138 -22.00 -2.31 -17.45
N VAL A 139 -20.90 -3.06 -17.42
CA VAL A 139 -20.18 -3.46 -16.22
C VAL A 139 -18.75 -2.94 -16.31
N VAL A 140 -18.33 -2.21 -15.28
CA VAL A 140 -16.96 -1.70 -15.14
C VAL A 140 -16.39 -2.11 -13.79
N LEU A 141 -15.16 -2.60 -13.80
CA LEU A 141 -14.42 -2.98 -12.59
C LEU A 141 -13.33 -1.96 -12.32
N VAL A 142 -13.42 -1.24 -11.21
CA VAL A 142 -12.40 -0.28 -10.76
C VAL A 142 -11.56 -0.92 -9.66
N ARG A 143 -10.25 -1.07 -9.89
CA ARG A 143 -9.32 -1.76 -8.98
C ARG A 143 -8.14 -0.89 -8.61
N GLY A 144 -7.72 -1.02 -7.36
CA GLY A 144 -6.47 -0.44 -6.89
C GLY A 144 -6.26 -0.74 -5.42
N THR A 145 -5.05 -0.50 -4.92
CA THR A 145 -4.68 -0.76 -3.52
C THR A 145 -5.50 0.07 -2.53
N PRO A 146 -5.55 -0.32 -1.25
CA PRO A 146 -6.18 0.48 -0.20
C PRO A 146 -5.63 1.91 -0.16
N GLY A 147 -6.52 2.90 0.01
CA GLY A 147 -6.13 4.31 0.05
C GLY A 147 -5.88 4.97 -1.32
N SER A 148 -6.13 4.29 -2.44
CA SER A 148 -5.97 4.85 -3.78
C SER A 148 -7.10 5.80 -4.24
N GLY A 149 -8.13 6.02 -3.41
CA GLY A 149 -9.23 6.95 -3.71
C GLY A 149 -10.47 6.34 -4.38
N LYS A 150 -10.60 5.00 -4.45
CA LYS A 150 -11.75 4.29 -5.04
C LYS A 150 -13.11 4.77 -4.50
N THR A 151 -13.31 4.72 -3.19
CA THR A 151 -14.54 5.18 -2.51
C THR A 151 -14.86 6.64 -2.83
N THR A 152 -13.85 7.51 -2.84
CA THR A 152 -14.01 8.92 -3.23
C THR A 152 -14.45 9.04 -4.69
N LEU A 153 -13.84 8.27 -5.61
CA LEU A 153 -14.23 8.25 -7.01
C LEU A 153 -15.67 7.73 -7.20
N ALA A 154 -16.09 6.73 -6.43
CA ALA A 154 -17.47 6.22 -6.45
C ALA A 154 -18.47 7.32 -6.05
N ARG A 155 -18.16 8.10 -5.02
CA ARG A 155 -19.00 9.24 -4.58
C ARG A 155 -19.00 10.39 -5.58
N LEU A 156 -17.86 10.70 -6.19
CA LEU A 156 -17.76 11.70 -7.26
C LEU A 156 -18.57 11.29 -8.49
N LEU A 157 -18.52 10.02 -8.87
CA LEU A 157 -19.31 9.47 -9.96
C LEU A 157 -20.81 9.53 -9.64
N HIS A 158 -21.21 9.13 -8.43
CA HIS A 158 -22.60 9.25 -7.97
C HIS A 158 -23.09 10.69 -8.09
N TYR A 159 -22.36 11.66 -7.53
CA TYR A 159 -22.73 13.08 -7.61
C TYR A 159 -22.83 13.57 -9.06
N HIS A 160 -21.88 13.19 -9.92
CA HIS A 160 -21.85 13.60 -11.32
C HIS A 160 -23.06 13.05 -12.11
N ILE A 161 -23.40 11.77 -11.91
CA ILE A 161 -24.59 11.15 -12.50
C ILE A 161 -25.84 11.86 -12.01
N TRP A 162 -25.99 12.05 -10.70
CA TRP A 162 -27.15 12.74 -10.13
C TRP A 162 -27.35 14.15 -10.72
N LYS A 163 -26.25 14.88 -10.93
CA LYS A 163 -26.29 16.25 -11.45
C LYS A 163 -26.63 16.33 -12.95
N ILE A 164 -26.13 15.39 -13.76
CA ILE A 164 -26.20 15.48 -15.24
C ILE A 164 -27.28 14.57 -15.83
N PHE A 165 -27.56 13.45 -15.16
CA PHE A 165 -28.44 12.38 -15.63
C PHE A 165 -29.48 12.03 -14.54
N PRO A 166 -30.37 12.98 -14.17
CA PRO A 166 -31.35 12.80 -13.09
C PRO A 166 -32.35 11.67 -13.35
N GLU A 167 -32.48 11.22 -14.61
CA GLU A 167 -33.31 10.07 -14.99
C GLU A 167 -32.71 8.73 -14.59
N TYR A 168 -31.43 8.69 -14.22
CA TYR A 168 -30.79 7.48 -13.69
C TYR A 168 -30.82 7.48 -12.16
N LYS A 169 -31.26 6.36 -11.60
CA LYS A 169 -31.21 6.11 -10.18
C LYS A 169 -29.91 5.41 -9.82
N VAL A 170 -29.07 6.10 -9.06
CA VAL A 170 -27.83 5.54 -8.53
C VAL A 170 -28.11 4.83 -7.21
N ILE A 171 -27.66 3.59 -7.10
CA ILE A 171 -27.78 2.73 -5.94
C ILE A 171 -26.35 2.50 -5.41
N TYR A 172 -26.02 3.17 -4.32
CA TYR A 172 -24.69 3.07 -3.69
C TYR A 172 -24.71 2.01 -2.59
N CYS A 173 -23.86 1.00 -2.74
CA CYS A 173 -23.66 -0.07 -1.77
C CYS A 173 -22.26 0.07 -1.18
N ASP A 174 -22.16 0.41 0.11
CA ASP A 174 -20.90 0.59 0.82
C ASP A 174 -20.22 -0.73 1.21
N THR A 175 -21.02 -1.76 1.48
CA THR A 175 -20.57 -3.13 1.72
C THR A 175 -21.60 -4.14 1.22
N TRP A 176 -21.11 -5.20 0.59
CA TRP A 176 -21.96 -6.30 0.13
C TRP A 176 -22.49 -7.17 1.28
N LEU A 177 -21.78 -7.20 2.42
CA LEU A 177 -22.15 -7.99 3.58
C LEU A 177 -23.19 -7.26 4.44
N ASP A 178 -24.43 -7.75 4.43
CA ASP A 178 -25.39 -7.47 5.49
C ASP A 178 -25.38 -8.65 6.49
N SER A 179 -24.83 -8.40 7.69
CA SER A 179 -24.73 -9.39 8.77
C SER A 179 -26.08 -9.82 9.34
N SER A 180 -27.18 -9.14 8.99
CA SER A 180 -28.50 -9.38 9.56
C SER A 180 -29.44 -10.21 8.68
N ARG A 181 -29.24 -10.24 7.34
CA ARG A 181 -30.23 -10.81 6.40
C ARG A 181 -29.72 -11.87 5.43
N CYS A 182 -28.40 -12.05 5.30
CA CYS A 182 -27.78 -13.08 4.44
C CYS A 182 -28.28 -13.13 2.97
N LEU A 183 -28.86 -12.04 2.44
CA LEU A 183 -29.37 -11.99 1.07
C LEU A 183 -28.24 -12.01 0.04
N LYS A 184 -28.47 -12.69 -1.09
CA LYS A 184 -27.49 -12.88 -2.17
C LYS A 184 -28.11 -12.66 -3.56
N GLY A 185 -27.27 -12.38 -4.54
CA GLY A 185 -27.64 -12.24 -5.95
C GLY A 185 -28.76 -11.24 -6.19
N LYS A 186 -29.75 -11.65 -6.99
CA LYS A 186 -30.88 -10.78 -7.40
C LYS A 186 -31.68 -10.26 -6.20
N ALA A 187 -31.83 -11.06 -5.14
CA ALA A 187 -32.57 -10.63 -3.95
C ALA A 187 -31.89 -9.44 -3.25
N ARG A 188 -30.55 -9.48 -3.15
CA ARG A 188 -29.77 -8.35 -2.59
C ARG A 188 -29.86 -7.10 -3.48
N LEU A 189 -29.85 -7.25 -4.80
CA LEU A 189 -30.02 -6.13 -5.73
C LEU A 189 -31.39 -5.46 -5.60
N VAL A 190 -32.45 -6.24 -5.43
CA VAL A 190 -33.82 -5.74 -5.18
C VAL A 190 -33.87 -4.95 -3.88
N GLU A 191 -33.31 -5.50 -2.80
CA GLU A 191 -33.27 -4.81 -1.51
C GLU A 191 -32.52 -3.47 -1.61
N LEU A 192 -31.32 -3.46 -2.20
CA LEU A 192 -30.55 -2.23 -2.38
C LEU A 192 -31.32 -1.18 -3.22
N ALA A 193 -32.05 -1.62 -4.24
CA ALA A 193 -32.88 -0.73 -5.05
C ALA A 193 -34.07 -0.18 -4.24
N GLN A 194 -34.74 -1.01 -3.44
CA GLN A 194 -35.83 -0.61 -2.56
C GLN A 194 -35.37 0.37 -1.47
N GLU A 195 -34.21 0.11 -0.85
CA GLU A 195 -33.57 1.00 0.12
C GLU A 195 -33.22 2.36 -0.50
N ALA A 196 -32.85 2.38 -1.78
CA ALA A 196 -32.65 3.61 -2.54
C ALA A 196 -33.96 4.32 -2.96
N GLY A 197 -35.12 3.75 -2.67
CA GLY A 197 -36.45 4.29 -2.99
C GLY A 197 -36.95 3.94 -4.40
N VAL A 198 -36.49 2.83 -4.98
CA VAL A 198 -37.07 2.29 -6.22
C VAL A 198 -38.27 1.42 -5.89
N GLU A 199 -39.46 1.90 -6.24
CA GLU A 199 -40.72 1.19 -6.01
C GLU A 199 -40.91 0.04 -7.00
N ASN A 200 -41.59 -1.02 -6.58
CA ASN A 200 -42.01 -2.17 -7.41
C ASN A 200 -40.87 -2.93 -8.13
N VAL A 201 -39.62 -2.70 -7.73
CA VAL A 201 -38.48 -3.50 -8.21
C VAL A 201 -38.59 -4.93 -7.69
N THR A 202 -38.39 -5.89 -8.58
CA THR A 202 -38.48 -7.32 -8.27
C THR A 202 -37.31 -8.08 -8.92
N GLN A 203 -37.09 -9.33 -8.51
CA GLN A 203 -36.03 -10.15 -9.12
C GLN A 203 -36.26 -10.40 -10.62
N ALA A 204 -37.51 -10.27 -11.08
CA ALA A 204 -37.88 -10.35 -12.49
C ALA A 204 -37.18 -9.27 -13.33
N TRP A 205 -36.94 -8.08 -12.76
CA TRP A 205 -36.24 -6.98 -13.45
C TRP A 205 -34.83 -7.41 -13.90
N PHE A 206 -34.13 -8.13 -13.03
CA PHE A 206 -32.77 -8.66 -13.29
C PHE A 206 -32.78 -10.03 -13.98
N THR A 207 -33.94 -10.68 -14.12
CA THR A 207 -34.05 -11.99 -14.79
C THR A 207 -34.45 -11.83 -16.25
N TYR A 208 -35.46 -11.01 -16.49
CA TYR A 208 -36.03 -10.74 -17.81
C TYR A 208 -35.58 -9.39 -18.39
N GLN A 209 -34.72 -8.67 -17.64
CA GLN A 209 -33.99 -7.50 -18.14
C GLN A 209 -34.96 -6.41 -18.64
N TYR A 210 -35.91 -6.07 -17.76
CA TYR A 210 -36.96 -5.07 -17.99
C TYR A 210 -36.37 -3.72 -18.38
N LYS A 211 -37.08 -2.95 -19.21
CA LYS A 211 -36.62 -1.63 -19.70
C LYS A 211 -36.34 -0.67 -18.54
N GLU A 212 -37.11 -0.77 -17.46
CA GLU A 212 -36.98 0.01 -16.24
C GLU A 212 -35.63 -0.22 -15.53
N SER A 213 -35.04 -1.42 -15.66
CA SER A 213 -33.70 -1.70 -15.11
C SER A 213 -32.59 -0.89 -15.78
N SER A 214 -32.82 -0.39 -17.01
CA SER A 214 -31.85 0.46 -17.74
C SER A 214 -31.65 1.86 -17.15
N LYS A 215 -32.44 2.21 -16.14
CA LYS A 215 -32.26 3.44 -15.38
C LYS A 215 -31.57 3.22 -14.05
N LEU A 216 -31.17 1.99 -13.72
CA LEU A 216 -30.49 1.68 -12.47
C LEU A 216 -28.97 1.61 -12.68
N ILE A 217 -28.23 2.30 -11.82
CA ILE A 217 -26.76 2.26 -11.77
C ILE A 217 -26.33 1.83 -10.38
N PHE A 218 -25.75 0.65 -10.27
CA PHE A 218 -25.21 0.12 -9.02
C PHE A 218 -23.73 0.50 -8.88
N LEU A 219 -23.40 1.18 -7.79
CA LEU A 219 -22.03 1.44 -7.36
C LEU A 219 -21.74 0.55 -6.16
N ILE A 220 -21.00 -0.53 -6.37
CA ILE A 220 -20.66 -1.50 -5.34
C ILE A 220 -19.25 -1.22 -4.83
N ASP A 221 -19.15 -0.64 -3.64
CA ASP A 221 -17.88 -0.44 -2.94
C ASP A 221 -17.44 -1.72 -2.20
N GLU A 222 -16.13 -1.84 -2.00
CA GLU A 222 -15.50 -3.04 -1.42
C GLU A 222 -15.96 -4.37 -2.07
N GLY A 223 -16.09 -4.35 -3.40
CA GLY A 223 -16.65 -5.42 -4.22
C GLY A 223 -15.99 -6.79 -4.08
N GLN A 224 -14.81 -6.90 -3.46
CA GLN A 224 -14.23 -8.20 -3.09
C GLN A 224 -15.12 -9.04 -2.17
N PHE A 225 -16.03 -8.41 -1.42
CA PHE A 225 -17.00 -9.13 -0.59
C PHE A 225 -18.10 -9.82 -1.41
N THR A 226 -18.22 -9.50 -2.70
CA THR A 226 -19.17 -10.15 -3.61
C THR A 226 -18.64 -11.49 -4.15
N TYR A 227 -17.36 -11.82 -3.98
CA TYR A 227 -16.70 -12.89 -4.75
C TYR A 227 -17.23 -14.31 -4.46
N SER A 228 -17.89 -14.50 -3.32
CA SER A 228 -18.58 -15.75 -2.98
C SER A 228 -20.06 -15.78 -3.40
N ASP A 229 -20.58 -14.69 -3.98
CA ASP A 229 -21.98 -14.56 -4.40
C ASP A 229 -22.14 -14.91 -5.88
N ILE A 230 -22.23 -16.20 -6.17
CA ILE A 230 -22.41 -16.72 -7.53
C ILE A 230 -23.65 -16.13 -8.21
N GLY A 231 -24.72 -15.87 -7.44
CA GLY A 231 -25.96 -15.30 -7.95
C GLY A 231 -25.78 -13.88 -8.49
N PHE A 232 -25.00 -13.05 -7.80
CA PHE A 232 -24.66 -11.70 -8.24
C PHE A 232 -23.78 -11.72 -9.48
N TRP A 233 -22.73 -12.55 -9.46
CA TRP A 233 -21.80 -12.68 -10.56
C TRP A 233 -22.46 -13.20 -11.85
N ASN A 234 -23.47 -14.07 -11.74
CA ASN A 234 -24.30 -14.48 -12.88
C ASN A 234 -25.10 -13.33 -13.50
N VAL A 235 -25.58 -12.36 -12.69
CA VAL A 235 -26.22 -11.14 -13.20
C VAL A 235 -25.21 -10.30 -13.98
N LEU A 236 -24.02 -10.06 -13.41
CA LEU A 236 -22.96 -9.30 -14.10
C LEU A 236 -22.57 -9.93 -15.43
N LYS A 237 -22.46 -11.27 -15.50
CA LYS A 237 -22.15 -11.97 -16.75
C LYS A 237 -23.16 -11.65 -17.87
N GLN A 238 -24.44 -11.59 -17.54
CA GLN A 238 -25.49 -11.26 -18.51
C GLN A 238 -25.38 -9.80 -18.99
N GLU A 239 -25.04 -8.88 -18.09
CA GLU A 239 -24.86 -7.47 -18.43
C GLU A 239 -23.59 -7.21 -19.24
N ILE A 240 -22.50 -7.95 -18.98
CA ILE A 240 -21.27 -7.90 -19.80
C ILE A 240 -21.59 -8.26 -21.25
N GLN A 241 -22.29 -9.38 -21.47
CA GLN A 241 -22.68 -9.83 -22.82
C GLN A 241 -23.54 -8.80 -23.55
N ARG A 242 -24.40 -8.05 -22.83
CA ARG A 242 -25.21 -6.97 -23.41
C ARG A 242 -24.35 -5.81 -23.91
N GLY A 243 -23.39 -5.37 -23.10
CA GLY A 243 -22.45 -4.31 -23.48
C GLY A 243 -21.63 -4.69 -24.72
N GLU A 244 -21.24 -5.95 -24.86
CA GLU A 244 -20.50 -6.45 -26.03
C GLU A 244 -21.32 -6.47 -27.31
N LEU A 245 -22.60 -6.84 -27.23
CA LEU A 245 -23.51 -6.90 -28.37
C LEU A 245 -24.03 -5.52 -28.82
N GLY A 246 -23.67 -4.45 -28.11
CA GLY A 246 -24.14 -3.08 -28.42
C GLY A 246 -25.66 -2.94 -28.34
N GLN A 247 -26.35 -3.84 -27.63
CA GLN A 247 -27.80 -3.83 -27.51
C GLN A 247 -28.26 -2.73 -26.56
N GLY A 248 -28.36 -1.50 -27.06
CA GLY A 248 -28.98 -0.40 -26.33
C GLY A 248 -30.47 -0.67 -26.11
N GLY A 249 -30.93 -0.75 -24.85
CA GLY A 249 -32.36 -0.79 -24.55
C GLY A 249 -32.84 -1.56 -23.31
N GLY A 250 -31.97 -2.18 -22.51
CA GLY A 250 -32.37 -2.87 -21.28
C GLY A 250 -31.18 -3.36 -20.44
N GLY A 251 -31.40 -3.62 -19.15
CA GLY A 251 -30.37 -4.09 -18.21
C GLY A 251 -29.74 -2.99 -17.36
N ALA A 252 -29.31 -3.32 -16.16
CA ALA A 252 -28.74 -2.35 -15.20
C ALA A 252 -27.23 -2.15 -15.41
N TYR A 253 -26.73 -0.98 -15.00
CA TYR A 253 -25.30 -0.66 -15.06
C TYR A 253 -24.63 -0.96 -13.72
N PHE A 254 -23.38 -1.44 -13.76
CA PHE A 254 -22.63 -1.81 -12.57
C PHE A 254 -21.22 -1.23 -12.60
N VAL A 255 -20.84 -0.53 -11.53
CA VAL A 255 -19.44 -0.22 -11.24
C VAL A 255 -19.05 -0.95 -9.95
N VAL A 256 -18.10 -1.86 -10.05
CA VAL A 256 -17.58 -2.61 -8.90
C VAL A 256 -16.23 -2.02 -8.53
N PHE A 257 -16.13 -1.40 -7.35
CA PHE A 257 -14.87 -0.91 -6.81
C PHE A 257 -14.28 -1.98 -5.90
N SER A 258 -13.08 -2.47 -6.20
CA SER A 258 -12.45 -3.51 -5.39
C SER A 258 -10.98 -3.20 -5.09
N SER A 259 -10.55 -3.59 -3.89
CA SER A 259 -9.13 -3.58 -3.55
C SER A 259 -8.38 -4.79 -4.14
N ASN A 260 -9.11 -5.80 -4.61
CA ASN A 260 -8.58 -7.04 -5.16
C ASN A 260 -8.84 -7.14 -6.68
N GLY A 261 -8.10 -8.01 -7.38
CA GLY A 261 -8.38 -8.42 -8.76
C GLY A 261 -9.78 -9.02 -8.94
N SER A 262 -10.26 -9.14 -10.19
CA SER A 262 -11.53 -9.80 -10.53
C SER A 262 -11.60 -11.24 -10.00
N PRO A 263 -12.78 -11.82 -9.68
CA PRO A 263 -12.92 -13.24 -9.33
C PRO A 263 -12.25 -14.23 -10.30
N SER A 264 -12.12 -13.87 -11.58
CA SER A 264 -11.40 -14.69 -12.58
C SER A 264 -9.88 -14.65 -12.46
N THR A 265 -9.32 -13.70 -11.71
CA THR A 265 -7.87 -13.64 -11.46
C THR A 265 -7.40 -14.57 -10.33
N PHE A 266 -8.31 -15.39 -9.79
CA PHE A 266 -8.05 -16.27 -8.65
C PHE A 266 -7.47 -17.63 -9.07
N PRO A 267 -6.61 -18.23 -8.22
CA PRO A 267 -6.34 -19.67 -8.19
C PRO A 267 -7.59 -20.53 -8.31
N ASP A 268 -7.47 -21.59 -9.10
CA ASP A 268 -8.53 -22.55 -9.48
C ASP A 268 -9.38 -23.10 -8.32
N GLU A 269 -8.90 -23.02 -7.07
CA GLU A 269 -9.65 -23.44 -5.87
C GLU A 269 -10.92 -22.62 -5.59
N VAL A 270 -10.98 -21.33 -6.00
CA VAL A 270 -12.23 -20.54 -5.90
C VAL A 270 -13.10 -20.74 -7.14
N ASN A 271 -12.49 -21.01 -8.30
CA ASN A 271 -13.19 -21.29 -9.55
C ASN A 271 -13.88 -22.65 -9.55
N ALA A 272 -13.46 -23.60 -8.71
CA ALA A 272 -14.04 -24.95 -8.64
C ALA A 272 -15.55 -24.97 -8.33
N ASN A 273 -16.09 -23.92 -7.67
CA ASN A 273 -17.52 -23.78 -7.39
C ASN A 273 -18.26 -22.81 -8.33
N ILE A 274 -17.55 -22.13 -9.23
CA ILE A 274 -18.10 -21.17 -10.19
C ILE A 274 -18.13 -21.89 -11.54
N GLY A 275 -19.21 -22.62 -11.85
CA GLY A 275 -19.29 -23.52 -13.01
C GLY A 275 -18.87 -22.95 -14.37
N THR A 276 -18.85 -21.62 -14.56
CA THR A 276 -18.18 -20.97 -15.70
C THR A 276 -17.43 -19.71 -15.21
N PRO A 277 -16.12 -19.58 -15.46
CA PRO A 277 -15.36 -18.39 -15.06
C PRO A 277 -15.97 -17.11 -15.65
N ILE A 278 -16.12 -16.08 -14.82
CA ILE A 278 -16.59 -14.76 -15.27
C ILE A 278 -15.40 -13.88 -15.56
N CYS A 279 -15.13 -13.71 -16.86
CA CYS A 279 -14.05 -12.87 -17.37
C CYS A 279 -14.58 -11.45 -17.54
N ILE A 280 -14.09 -10.51 -16.72
CA ILE A 280 -14.23 -9.09 -17.00
C ILE A 280 -13.08 -8.74 -17.95
N HIS A 281 -13.39 -8.22 -19.14
CA HIS A 281 -12.36 -7.93 -20.14
C HIS A 281 -11.45 -6.78 -19.70
N PRO A 282 -10.16 -6.75 -20.10
CA PRO A 282 -9.26 -5.62 -19.78
C PRO A 282 -9.85 -4.26 -20.14
N GLU A 283 -10.62 -4.18 -21.24
CA GLU A 283 -11.32 -2.96 -21.64
C GLU A 283 -12.37 -2.47 -20.64
N GLN A 284 -12.91 -3.35 -19.81
CA GLN A 284 -13.90 -3.04 -18.76
C GLN A 284 -13.23 -2.75 -17.40
N GLN A 285 -11.90 -2.76 -17.33
CA GLN A 285 -11.15 -2.62 -16.09
C GLN A 285 -10.47 -1.26 -16.01
N VAL A 286 -10.65 -0.56 -14.88
CA VAL A 286 -9.87 0.63 -14.53
C VAL A 286 -8.91 0.22 -13.42
N SER A 287 -7.62 0.45 -13.60
CA SER A 287 -6.56 0.08 -12.63
C SER A 287 -6.04 1.32 -11.91
N LEU A 288 -4.98 1.14 -11.12
CA LEU A 288 -4.19 2.25 -10.58
C LEU A 288 -3.70 3.18 -11.69
N THR A 289 -3.35 2.60 -12.82
CA THR A 289 -2.51 3.20 -13.83
C THR A 289 -3.29 3.81 -14.97
N LEU A 290 -2.65 4.75 -15.65
CA LEU A 290 -3.29 5.55 -16.68
C LEU A 290 -3.60 4.66 -17.89
N ARG A 291 -4.88 4.51 -18.21
CA ARG A 291 -5.34 3.90 -19.45
C ARG A 291 -5.12 4.87 -20.59
N SER A 292 -4.37 4.45 -21.62
CA SER A 292 -4.11 5.22 -22.85
C SER A 292 -5.02 4.84 -24.01
N ASP A 293 -6.12 4.14 -23.76
CA ASP A 293 -6.90 3.47 -24.80
C ASP A 293 -7.99 4.35 -25.47
N ILE A 294 -8.55 3.75 -26.53
CA ILE A 294 -9.22 4.31 -27.71
C ILE A 294 -10.42 5.23 -27.41
N TYR A 295 -11.00 5.15 -26.21
CA TYR A 295 -12.19 5.92 -25.83
C TYR A 295 -11.88 7.35 -25.34
N SER A 296 -10.62 7.64 -25.00
CA SER A 296 -10.16 9.00 -24.65
C SER A 296 -9.26 9.52 -25.75
N GLY A 297 -9.83 10.13 -26.78
CA GLY A 297 -9.09 10.79 -27.86
C GLY A 297 -8.13 11.91 -27.41
N ASN A 298 -7.91 12.15 -26.12
CA ASN A 298 -6.79 12.92 -25.57
C ASN A 298 -6.65 12.66 -24.04
N LYS A 299 -5.43 12.32 -23.62
CA LYS A 299 -4.91 12.09 -22.24
C LYS A 299 -5.33 10.79 -21.52
N PRO A 300 -4.34 10.02 -21.03
CA PRO A 300 -4.61 8.78 -20.32
C PRO A 300 -5.12 9.03 -18.90
N TRP A 301 -5.92 8.12 -18.34
CA TRP A 301 -6.64 8.32 -17.06
C TRP A 301 -6.70 7.07 -16.18
N GLY A 302 -6.72 7.22 -14.85
CA GLY A 302 -6.67 6.10 -13.89
C GLY A 302 -6.92 6.55 -12.45
N LEU A 303 -6.73 5.64 -11.47
CA LEU A 303 -6.93 6.01 -10.06
C LEU A 303 -5.83 6.88 -9.48
N LEU A 304 -4.57 6.68 -9.87
CA LEU A 304 -3.46 7.53 -9.42
C LEU A 304 -3.66 8.97 -9.92
N PHE A 305 -3.27 9.92 -9.08
CA PHE A 305 -3.32 11.34 -9.43
C PHE A 305 -2.23 11.67 -10.45
N ASN A 306 -2.56 12.48 -11.45
CA ASN A 306 -1.54 13.10 -12.29
C ASN A 306 -0.83 14.24 -11.54
N PRO A 307 0.29 14.79 -12.06
CA PRO A 307 1.04 15.85 -11.38
C PRO A 307 0.17 17.05 -11.00
N GLU A 308 -0.76 17.46 -11.87
CA GLU A 308 -1.66 18.58 -11.61
C GLU A 308 -2.62 18.29 -10.44
N GLU A 309 -3.21 17.09 -10.41
CA GLU A 309 -4.06 16.62 -9.32
C GLU A 309 -3.28 16.51 -8.00
N VAL A 310 -2.00 16.11 -8.04
CA VAL A 310 -1.15 16.07 -6.83
C VAL A 310 -0.89 17.47 -6.28
N ILE A 311 -0.53 18.42 -7.14
CA ILE A 311 -0.30 19.82 -6.75
C ILE A 311 -1.58 20.41 -6.13
N GLU A 312 -2.72 20.22 -6.79
CA GLU A 312 -4.02 20.68 -6.27
C GLU A 312 -4.34 20.04 -4.90
N ALA A 313 -4.06 18.75 -4.72
CA ALA A 313 -4.33 18.02 -3.47
C ALA A 313 -3.52 18.60 -2.32
N ILE A 314 -2.23 18.83 -2.57
CA ILE A 314 -1.30 19.40 -1.59
C ILE A 314 -1.75 20.82 -1.22
N GLU A 315 -2.08 21.65 -2.20
CA GLU A 315 -2.47 23.05 -1.96
C GLU A 315 -3.80 23.14 -1.21
N LYS A 316 -4.79 22.31 -1.56
CA LYS A 316 -6.04 22.19 -0.80
C LYS A 316 -5.78 21.75 0.63
N PHE A 317 -4.94 20.75 0.86
CA PHE A 317 -4.60 20.31 2.21
C PHE A 317 -3.93 21.43 3.03
N CYS A 318 -2.90 22.06 2.45
CA CYS A 318 -2.16 23.17 3.06
C CYS A 318 -3.07 24.34 3.43
N LYS A 319 -4.00 24.72 2.55
CA LYS A 319 -4.95 25.81 2.79
C LYS A 319 -5.86 25.56 4.00
N HIS A 320 -6.25 24.32 4.24
CA HIS A 320 -7.09 23.93 5.39
C HIS A 320 -6.26 23.59 6.65
N CYS A 321 -4.93 23.65 6.55
CA CYS A 321 -4.05 23.32 7.66
C CYS A 321 -3.87 24.55 8.56
N THR A 322 -4.32 24.44 9.82
CA THR A 322 -4.34 25.55 10.79
C THR A 322 -2.95 26.05 11.19
N ASN A 323 -1.89 25.27 10.96
CA ASN A 323 -0.51 25.65 11.25
C ASN A 323 0.20 26.36 10.08
N GLY A 324 -0.50 26.64 8.97
CA GLY A 324 0.08 27.35 7.83
C GLY A 324 1.12 26.56 7.03
N LEU A 325 1.03 25.22 7.03
CA LEU A 325 1.92 24.34 6.26
C LEU A 325 2.02 24.79 4.79
N ARG A 326 3.24 25.03 4.31
CA ARG A 326 3.56 25.35 2.91
C ARG A 326 4.71 24.49 2.43
N LEU A 327 4.62 24.00 1.20
CA LEU A 327 5.62 23.14 0.57
C LEU A 327 6.19 23.83 -0.68
N ALA A 328 7.51 23.78 -0.84
CA ALA A 328 8.20 24.25 -2.03
C ALA A 328 8.02 23.24 -3.18
N ASN A 329 8.27 23.68 -4.42
CA ASN A 329 7.98 22.88 -5.62
C ASN A 329 8.85 21.61 -5.68
N ASP A 330 10.12 21.70 -5.32
CA ASP A 330 11.04 20.56 -5.21
C ASP A 330 10.51 19.46 -4.27
N LEU A 331 9.86 19.84 -3.17
CA LEU A 331 9.23 18.89 -2.26
C LEU A 331 7.94 18.30 -2.87
N LYS A 332 7.13 19.09 -3.58
CA LYS A 332 5.94 18.59 -4.28
C LYS A 332 6.33 17.56 -5.35
N ASP A 333 7.37 17.85 -6.13
CA ASP A 333 7.94 16.95 -7.13
C ASP A 333 8.47 15.67 -6.48
N THR A 334 9.22 15.82 -5.38
CA THR A 334 9.70 14.66 -4.60
C THR A 334 8.54 13.78 -4.10
N LEU A 335 7.45 14.38 -3.62
CA LEU A 335 6.26 13.63 -3.20
C LEU A 335 5.58 12.94 -4.38
N MET A 336 5.52 13.56 -5.56
CA MET A 336 5.02 12.91 -6.77
C MET A 336 5.86 11.68 -7.12
N ASP A 337 7.19 11.79 -7.10
CA ASP A 337 8.10 10.69 -7.41
C ASP A 337 7.98 9.53 -6.42
N LEU A 338 7.91 9.82 -5.12
CA LEU A 338 7.80 8.79 -4.07
C LEU A 338 6.43 8.11 -4.04
N THR A 339 5.37 8.86 -4.30
CA THR A 339 3.99 8.36 -4.16
C THR A 339 3.36 7.93 -5.46
N SER A 340 3.93 8.31 -6.61
CA SER A 340 3.39 8.07 -7.94
C SER A 340 1.94 8.56 -8.10
N GLY A 341 1.53 9.59 -7.34
CA GLY A 341 0.15 10.06 -7.32
C GLY A 341 -0.81 9.27 -6.42
N HIS A 342 -0.32 8.37 -5.57
CA HIS A 342 -1.17 7.60 -4.66
C HIS A 342 -1.68 8.49 -3.50
N ILE A 343 -2.95 8.93 -3.57
CA ILE A 343 -3.51 9.92 -2.64
C ILE A 343 -3.39 9.54 -1.16
N GLY A 344 -3.59 8.28 -0.80
CA GLY A 344 -3.40 7.83 0.58
C GLY A 344 -1.97 8.02 1.08
N ALA A 345 -0.97 7.87 0.20
CA ALA A 345 0.44 8.08 0.53
C ALA A 345 0.77 9.58 0.62
N ILE A 346 0.25 10.38 -0.30
CA ILE A 346 0.39 11.84 -0.29
C ILE A 346 -0.17 12.40 1.03
N LEU A 347 -1.42 12.05 1.37
CA LEU A 347 -2.02 12.46 2.63
C LEU A 347 -1.23 11.96 3.83
N GLY A 348 -0.67 10.74 3.77
CA GLY A 348 0.20 10.22 4.81
C GLY A 348 1.44 11.08 5.03
N PHE A 349 2.10 11.55 3.96
CA PHE A 349 3.21 12.49 4.08
C PHE A 349 2.78 13.84 4.63
N LEU A 350 1.68 14.39 4.14
CA LEU A 350 1.21 15.70 4.58
C LEU A 350 0.82 15.70 6.06
N ILE A 351 0.17 14.63 6.54
CA ILE A 351 -0.13 14.42 7.95
C ILE A 351 1.16 14.26 8.75
N ALA A 352 2.10 13.43 8.29
CA ALA A 352 3.39 13.26 8.97
C ALA A 352 4.13 14.59 9.10
N LEU A 353 4.30 15.35 8.01
CA LEU A 353 4.93 16.66 8.01
C LEU A 353 4.20 17.66 8.92
N LYS A 354 2.86 17.62 8.92
CA LYS A 354 2.04 18.45 9.80
C LYS A 354 2.29 18.12 11.28
N GLU A 355 2.44 16.86 11.64
CA GLU A 355 2.55 16.42 13.03
C GLU A 355 3.99 16.41 13.58
N GLN A 356 5.01 16.51 12.72
CA GLN A 356 6.41 16.52 13.16
C GLN A 356 6.80 17.85 13.85
N PRO A 357 7.27 17.81 15.12
CA PRO A 357 7.73 19.01 15.82
C PRO A 357 8.86 19.76 15.09
N GLU A 358 9.80 19.03 14.50
CA GLU A 358 10.95 19.60 13.78
C GLU A 358 10.49 20.33 12.51
N ALA A 359 9.52 19.78 11.80
CA ALA A 359 8.89 20.45 10.66
C ALA A 359 8.13 21.71 11.10
N ARG A 360 7.36 21.61 12.20
CA ARG A 360 6.63 22.74 12.79
C ARG A 360 7.56 23.87 13.23
N ALA A 361 8.73 23.56 13.81
CA ALA A 361 9.69 24.56 14.26
C ALA A 361 10.34 25.33 13.09
N LYS A 362 10.46 24.71 11.91
CA LYS A 362 11.02 25.33 10.70
C LYS A 362 10.03 26.25 9.98
N LEU A 363 8.71 26.03 10.12
CA LEU A 363 7.68 26.80 9.41
C LEU A 363 7.66 28.30 9.78
N PRO A 364 7.74 28.72 11.06
CA PRO A 364 7.78 30.14 11.42
C PRO A 364 9.00 30.89 10.89
N THR A 365 10.14 30.21 10.71
CA THR A 365 11.42 30.83 10.35
C THR A 365 11.67 30.87 8.84
N ARG A 366 11.31 29.80 8.11
CA ARG A 366 11.51 29.69 6.66
C ARG A 366 10.23 29.89 5.84
N GLY A 367 9.06 29.78 6.46
CA GLY A 367 7.76 29.91 5.80
C GLY A 367 7.38 28.78 4.83
N VAL A 368 8.29 27.83 4.57
CA VAL A 368 8.10 26.73 3.60
C VAL A 368 9.00 25.54 3.94
N LEU A 369 8.53 24.32 3.65
CA LEU A 369 9.32 23.08 3.70
C LEU A 369 9.81 22.69 2.31
N THR A 370 11.04 22.17 2.25
CA THR A 370 11.77 21.79 1.04
C THR A 370 12.07 20.29 1.01
N ASN A 371 12.60 19.79 -0.11
CA ASN A 371 12.99 18.38 -0.21
C ASN A 371 14.03 17.97 0.85
N ILE A 372 14.95 18.88 1.21
CA ILE A 372 15.95 18.67 2.27
C ILE A 372 15.26 18.39 3.60
N ASP A 373 14.17 19.10 3.91
CA ASP A 373 13.45 18.90 5.16
C ASP A 373 12.78 17.51 5.20
N LEU A 374 12.30 17.01 4.07
CA LEU A 374 11.78 15.65 3.95
C LEU A 374 12.90 14.62 4.19
N VAL A 375 14.03 14.76 3.48
CA VAL A 375 15.20 13.87 3.64
C VAL A 375 15.68 13.85 5.09
N ASP A 376 15.74 15.02 5.74
CA ASP A 376 16.09 15.15 7.15
C ASP A 376 15.15 14.33 8.03
N LEU A 377 13.84 14.41 7.80
CA LEU A 377 12.85 13.70 8.62
C LEU A 377 12.87 12.18 8.36
N PHE A 378 13.20 11.76 7.14
CA PHE A 378 13.27 10.35 6.76
C PHE A 378 14.51 9.62 7.26
N SER A 379 15.63 10.32 7.41
CA SER A 379 16.91 9.69 7.74
C SER A 379 16.95 9.16 9.21
N ASP A 380 16.00 9.54 10.06
CA ASP A 380 15.87 9.08 11.46
C ASP A 380 14.83 7.94 11.61
N ASN A 381 15.01 6.91 10.78
CA ASN A 381 13.96 6.04 10.21
C ASN A 381 13.28 5.02 11.17
N LYS A 382 12.70 5.50 12.28
CA LYS A 382 11.73 4.75 13.11
C LYS A 382 10.42 5.50 13.34
N ARG A 383 10.48 6.83 13.53
CA ARG A 383 9.30 7.65 13.88
C ARG A 383 8.44 8.04 12.68
N LEU A 384 9.06 8.30 11.52
CA LEU A 384 8.33 8.66 10.31
C LEU A 384 7.65 7.44 9.68
N LEU A 385 8.36 6.31 9.59
CA LEU A 385 7.73 5.02 9.27
C LEU A 385 6.60 4.71 10.25
N SER A 386 6.81 4.83 11.57
CA SER A 386 5.73 4.54 12.52
C SER A 386 4.50 5.44 12.35
N MET A 387 4.67 6.74 12.11
CA MET A 387 3.53 7.64 11.84
C MET A 387 2.82 7.34 10.52
N PHE A 388 3.60 7.09 9.47
CA PHE A 388 3.08 6.73 8.16
C PHE A 388 2.26 5.42 8.23
N MET A 389 2.70 4.51 9.12
CA MET A 389 2.08 3.22 9.43
C MET A 389 0.90 3.26 10.41
N GLN A 390 0.76 4.31 11.24
CA GLN A 390 -0.21 4.29 12.35
C GLN A 390 -1.53 5.01 12.06
N PHE A 391 -1.58 5.97 11.12
CA PHE A 391 -2.73 6.89 11.05
C PHE A 391 -3.31 7.15 9.65
N THR A 392 -3.10 6.26 8.67
CA THR A 392 -3.46 6.56 7.29
C THR A 392 -4.20 5.42 6.60
N ALA A 393 -5.08 5.79 5.65
CA ALA A 393 -5.72 4.83 4.75
C ALA A 393 -4.70 4.01 3.94
N PHE A 394 -3.47 4.53 3.79
CA PHE A 394 -2.33 3.91 3.14
C PHE A 394 -1.79 2.71 3.91
N ALA A 395 -1.76 2.74 5.26
CA ALA A 395 -1.24 1.63 6.06
C ALA A 395 -2.01 0.31 5.84
N ARG A 396 -3.28 0.39 5.40
CA ARG A 396 -4.09 -0.78 5.00
C ARG A 396 -3.54 -1.50 3.77
N GLY A 397 -2.76 -0.81 2.93
CA GLY A 397 -2.07 -1.37 1.77
C GLY A 397 -0.71 -1.97 2.11
N LEU A 398 -0.39 -2.17 3.40
CA LEU A 398 0.88 -2.72 3.84
C LEU A 398 0.70 -3.94 4.75
N PRO A 399 1.69 -4.85 4.78
CA PRO A 399 1.65 -6.01 5.65
C PRO A 399 1.89 -5.62 7.11
N THR A 400 1.36 -6.43 8.03
CA THR A 400 1.69 -6.35 9.45
C THR A 400 2.97 -7.12 9.76
N ARG A 401 3.61 -6.80 10.89
CA ARG A 401 4.79 -7.54 11.39
C ARG A 401 4.54 -9.05 11.42
N ARG A 402 3.41 -9.48 11.99
CA ARG A 402 3.02 -10.90 12.11
C ARG A 402 2.89 -11.59 10.75
N GLN A 403 2.40 -10.89 9.73
CA GLN A 403 2.27 -11.45 8.38
C GLN A 403 3.62 -11.58 7.69
N LEU A 404 4.55 -10.67 7.96
CA LEU A 404 5.92 -10.73 7.44
C LEU A 404 6.81 -11.76 8.18
N GLU A 405 6.43 -12.22 9.37
CA GLU A 405 7.12 -13.34 10.04
C GLU A 405 6.95 -14.65 9.26
N GLU A 406 5.90 -14.78 8.44
CA GLU A 406 5.69 -15.91 7.54
C GLU A 406 6.75 -15.94 6.42
N PRO A 407 7.61 -16.97 6.35
CA PRO A 407 8.76 -16.97 5.45
C PRO A 407 8.44 -16.83 3.97
N VAL A 408 7.37 -17.47 3.52
CA VAL A 408 6.96 -17.43 2.11
C VAL A 408 6.44 -16.05 1.70
N ILE A 409 5.75 -15.33 2.60
CA ILE A 409 5.27 -13.97 2.34
C ILE A 409 6.44 -12.99 2.31
N ALA A 410 7.33 -13.08 3.32
CA ALA A 410 8.54 -12.27 3.36
C ALA A 410 9.41 -12.45 2.12
N GLN A 411 9.56 -13.70 1.66
CA GLN A 411 10.35 -14.01 0.47
C GLN A 411 9.71 -13.40 -0.80
N VAL A 412 8.40 -13.52 -0.99
CA VAL A 412 7.72 -12.91 -2.16
C VAL A 412 7.92 -11.40 -2.17
N LEU A 413 7.69 -10.73 -1.04
CA LEU A 413 7.87 -9.28 -0.98
C LEU A 413 9.35 -8.88 -1.13
N SER A 414 10.28 -9.65 -0.57
CA SER A 414 11.72 -9.45 -0.73
C SER A 414 12.19 -9.64 -2.18
N ASP A 415 11.62 -10.62 -2.89
CA ASP A 415 11.89 -10.87 -4.32
C ASP A 415 11.40 -9.69 -5.20
N ALA A 416 10.34 -8.99 -4.78
CA ALA A 416 9.75 -7.87 -5.52
C ALA A 416 10.45 -6.51 -5.32
N ILE A 417 11.11 -6.27 -4.19
CA ILE A 417 11.74 -4.97 -3.87
C ILE A 417 12.83 -4.56 -4.89
N PRO A 418 13.77 -5.44 -5.29
CA PRO A 418 14.85 -5.04 -6.18
C PRO A 418 14.33 -4.46 -7.51
N THR A 419 13.26 -5.06 -8.01
CA THR A 419 12.73 -4.86 -9.35
C THR A 419 11.52 -3.92 -9.36
N GLY A 420 10.86 -3.75 -8.21
CA GLY A 420 9.55 -3.12 -8.07
C GLY A 420 8.38 -4.04 -8.44
N TYR A 421 8.65 -5.22 -9.02
CA TYR A 421 7.63 -6.14 -9.54
C TYR A 421 8.05 -7.61 -9.60
N ILE A 422 7.07 -8.51 -9.67
CA ILE A 422 7.27 -9.93 -9.97
C ILE A 422 6.47 -10.26 -11.22
N ASP A 423 7.18 -10.71 -12.26
CA ASP A 423 6.54 -11.38 -13.40
C ASP A 423 6.27 -12.83 -13.02
N TYR A 424 5.05 -13.27 -13.28
CA TYR A 424 4.62 -14.62 -12.94
C TYR A 424 4.75 -15.58 -14.12
N ASP A 425 5.44 -16.71 -13.88
CA ASP A 425 5.51 -17.90 -14.73
C ASP A 425 5.32 -19.16 -13.82
N ASP A 426 4.11 -19.72 -13.83
CA ASP A 426 3.64 -21.07 -13.42
C ASP A 426 4.30 -21.92 -12.29
N ALA A 427 4.87 -21.34 -11.21
CA ALA A 427 5.32 -22.13 -10.04
C ALA A 427 4.31 -22.15 -8.85
N LEU A 428 3.89 -23.35 -8.43
CA LEU A 428 2.76 -23.63 -7.50
C LEU A 428 2.88 -23.11 -6.04
N THR A 429 4.06 -23.09 -5.40
CA THR A 429 4.17 -22.69 -3.98
C THR A 429 4.29 -21.17 -3.78
N LYS A 430 5.02 -20.48 -4.68
CA LYS A 430 5.02 -19.02 -4.74
C LYS A 430 3.63 -18.47 -5.07
N TYR A 431 2.81 -19.26 -5.77
CA TYR A 431 1.46 -18.87 -6.16
C TYR A 431 0.54 -18.56 -4.98
N GLN A 432 0.51 -19.40 -3.95
CA GLN A 432 -0.36 -19.17 -2.79
C GLN A 432 0.06 -17.94 -1.99
N ALA A 433 1.37 -17.75 -1.78
CA ALA A 433 1.91 -16.58 -1.11
C ALA A 433 1.66 -15.30 -1.91
N LEU A 434 1.92 -15.31 -3.22
CA LEU A 434 1.68 -14.18 -4.12
C LEU A 434 0.18 -13.84 -4.21
N ALA A 435 -0.68 -14.85 -4.27
CA ALA A 435 -2.13 -14.66 -4.23
C ALA A 435 -2.58 -14.04 -2.91
N ARG A 436 -1.98 -14.41 -1.77
CA ARG A 436 -2.25 -13.77 -0.47
C ARG A 436 -1.78 -12.31 -0.44
N VAL A 437 -0.55 -12.04 -0.89
CA VAL A 437 0.00 -10.67 -1.02
C VAL A 437 -0.93 -9.79 -1.86
N PHE A 438 -1.42 -10.31 -2.97
CA PHE A 438 -2.38 -9.65 -3.83
C PHE A 438 -3.75 -9.44 -3.18
N ARG A 439 -4.32 -10.47 -2.54
CA ARG A 439 -5.64 -10.41 -1.86
C ARG A 439 -5.67 -9.46 -0.66
N HIS A 440 -4.52 -9.18 -0.07
CA HIS A 440 -4.40 -8.17 0.98
C HIS A 440 -4.21 -6.75 0.43
N GLY A 441 -4.07 -6.59 -0.88
CA GLY A 441 -3.90 -5.29 -1.52
C GLY A 441 -2.52 -4.67 -1.29
N TRP A 442 -1.50 -5.48 -1.00
CA TRP A 442 -0.11 -5.00 -0.81
C TRP A 442 0.63 -4.80 -2.13
N MET A 443 0.21 -5.53 -3.16
CA MET A 443 0.68 -5.38 -4.54
C MET A 443 -0.53 -5.37 -5.47
N GLN A 444 -0.40 -4.65 -6.58
CA GLN A 444 -1.37 -4.62 -7.68
C GLN A 444 -0.92 -5.62 -8.76
N ALA A 445 -1.86 -6.08 -9.59
CA ALA A 445 -1.56 -6.92 -10.74
C ALA A 445 -2.12 -6.31 -12.03
N ASP A 446 -1.35 -6.39 -13.11
CA ASP A 446 -1.77 -6.02 -14.46
C ASP A 446 -1.12 -6.97 -15.50
N LEU A 447 -1.52 -6.86 -16.76
CA LEU A 447 -0.89 -7.59 -17.86
C LEU A 447 0.43 -6.88 -18.25
N GLY A 448 1.53 -7.61 -18.17
CA GLY A 448 2.83 -7.18 -18.71
C GLY A 448 2.88 -7.30 -20.23
N ARG A 449 3.98 -6.79 -20.84
CA ARG A 449 4.20 -6.83 -22.30
C ARG A 449 4.07 -8.21 -22.93
N ASN A 450 4.50 -9.24 -22.22
CA ASN A 450 4.46 -10.63 -22.69
C ASN A 450 3.09 -11.29 -22.46
N GLN A 451 2.05 -10.51 -22.14
CA GLN A 451 0.75 -11.00 -21.64
C GLN A 451 0.85 -11.77 -20.31
N ALA A 452 2.06 -11.95 -19.77
CA ALA A 452 2.29 -12.49 -18.44
C ALA A 452 1.74 -11.55 -17.38
N ARG A 453 1.19 -12.11 -16.31
CA ARG A 453 0.66 -11.32 -15.19
C ARG A 453 1.83 -10.75 -14.38
N ARG A 454 1.88 -9.43 -14.26
CA ARG A 454 2.88 -8.70 -13.49
C ARG A 454 2.27 -8.18 -12.20
N TYR A 455 2.92 -8.47 -11.07
CA TYR A 455 2.55 -7.97 -9.75
C TYR A 455 3.52 -6.86 -9.33
N TYR A 456 3.07 -5.70 -8.88
CA TYR A 456 3.93 -4.56 -8.57
C TYR A 456 3.43 -3.75 -7.36
N PHE A 457 4.34 -3.03 -6.70
CA PHE A 457 3.96 -2.09 -5.63
C PHE A 457 3.24 -0.87 -6.22
N ALA A 458 2.21 -0.38 -5.54
CA ALA A 458 1.43 0.77 -6.03
C ALA A 458 2.23 2.07 -6.13
N SER A 459 3.34 2.20 -5.40
CA SER A 459 4.30 3.30 -5.51
C SER A 459 5.62 2.99 -4.79
N ARG A 460 6.67 3.82 -5.00
CA ARG A 460 8.00 3.65 -4.37
C ARG A 460 7.91 3.64 -2.85
N VAL A 461 7.03 4.44 -2.25
CA VAL A 461 6.87 4.45 -0.79
C VAL A 461 6.27 3.16 -0.24
N HIS A 462 5.40 2.44 -0.97
CA HIS A 462 4.94 1.12 -0.53
C HIS A 462 6.11 0.14 -0.47
N MET A 463 6.94 0.14 -1.50
CA MET A 463 8.15 -0.69 -1.57
C MET A 463 9.13 -0.35 -0.43
N LEU A 464 9.44 0.93 -0.21
CA LEU A 464 10.33 1.38 0.87
C LEU A 464 9.78 1.02 2.26
N ALA A 465 8.46 1.13 2.46
CA ALA A 465 7.84 0.74 3.73
C ALA A 465 8.00 -0.76 4.00
N VAL A 466 7.77 -1.60 2.99
CA VAL A 466 7.95 -3.06 3.11
C VAL A 466 9.42 -3.42 3.31
N GLU A 467 10.34 -2.79 2.58
CA GLU A 467 11.79 -2.92 2.77
C GLU A 467 12.18 -2.60 4.23
N GLY A 468 11.70 -1.47 4.75
CA GLY A 468 11.93 -1.03 6.13
C GLY A 468 11.27 -1.92 7.19
N MET A 469 10.19 -2.64 6.89
CA MET A 469 9.60 -3.60 7.83
C MET A 469 10.35 -4.93 7.85
N LEU A 470 10.73 -5.44 6.68
CA LEU A 470 11.56 -6.64 6.56
C LEU A 470 12.90 -6.43 7.27
N ALA A 471 13.43 -5.22 7.21
CA ALA A 471 14.58 -4.77 8.00
C ALA A 471 14.47 -5.07 9.50
N GLN A 472 13.30 -4.76 10.08
CA GLN A 472 13.06 -4.80 11.52
C GLN A 472 12.79 -6.22 12.02
N LEU A 473 12.43 -7.13 11.12
CA LEU A 473 12.28 -8.56 11.42
C LEU A 473 13.61 -9.30 11.46
N ASN A 474 14.68 -8.67 11.00
CA ASN A 474 15.99 -9.29 10.94
C ASN A 474 16.55 -9.52 12.35
N THR A 475 16.36 -10.73 12.85
CA THR A 475 16.92 -11.22 14.11
C THR A 475 18.19 -12.05 13.91
N ASP A 476 18.50 -12.40 12.67
CA ASP A 476 19.59 -13.32 12.36
C ASP A 476 20.93 -12.58 12.36
N SER A 477 21.94 -13.20 12.97
CA SER A 477 23.30 -12.66 12.96
C SER A 477 23.84 -12.63 11.54
N PHE A 478 24.48 -11.52 11.17
CA PHE A 478 25.10 -11.35 9.86
C PHE A 478 26.00 -12.55 9.53
N PRO A 479 25.96 -13.10 8.29
CA PRO A 479 26.60 -14.37 7.99
C PRO A 479 28.10 -14.35 8.35
N SER A 480 28.51 -15.29 9.20
CA SER A 480 29.84 -15.31 9.80
C SER A 480 30.97 -15.58 8.78
N GLU A 481 30.62 -16.16 7.63
CA GLU A 481 31.56 -16.42 6.54
C GLU A 481 32.13 -15.13 5.92
N PHE A 482 31.42 -14.00 6.03
CA PHE A 482 31.85 -12.73 5.45
C PHE A 482 32.55 -11.90 6.51
N ARG A 483 33.88 -11.91 6.48
CA ARG A 483 34.73 -11.13 7.41
C ARG A 483 35.01 -9.73 6.89
N ASP A 484 35.08 -9.56 5.57
CA ASP A 484 35.42 -8.30 4.90
C ASP A 484 34.43 -7.97 3.77
N LEU A 485 34.31 -6.68 3.47
CA LEU A 485 33.37 -6.17 2.47
C LEU A 485 33.68 -6.67 1.05
N ARG A 486 34.97 -6.86 0.72
CA ARG A 486 35.39 -7.27 -0.62
C ARG A 486 34.97 -8.70 -0.93
N SER A 487 35.20 -9.64 -0.02
CA SER A 487 34.78 -11.04 -0.18
C SER A 487 33.26 -11.18 -0.26
N PHE A 488 32.53 -10.39 0.54
CA PHE A 488 31.08 -10.29 0.47
C PHE A 488 30.59 -9.81 -0.91
N VAL A 489 31.12 -8.68 -1.39
CA VAL A 489 30.77 -8.12 -2.72
C VAL A 489 31.05 -9.10 -3.85
N ILE A 490 32.20 -9.79 -3.82
CA ILE A 490 32.52 -10.81 -4.83
C ILE A 490 31.50 -11.94 -4.79
N ARG A 491 31.04 -12.35 -3.61
CA ARG A 491 29.99 -13.36 -3.48
C ARG A 491 28.65 -12.87 -4.02
N VAL A 492 28.31 -11.60 -3.83
CA VAL A 492 27.13 -10.96 -4.43
C VAL A 492 27.22 -10.97 -5.95
N LEU A 493 28.33 -10.51 -6.53
CA LEU A 493 28.55 -10.52 -7.98
C LEU A 493 28.42 -11.93 -8.58
N LYS A 494 28.94 -12.95 -7.90
CA LYS A 494 28.79 -14.37 -8.30
C LYS A 494 27.37 -14.90 -8.21
N THR A 495 26.51 -14.24 -7.44
CA THR A 495 25.11 -14.63 -7.23
C THR A 495 24.17 -13.92 -8.21
N MET A 496 24.69 -12.97 -8.99
CA MET A 496 23.93 -12.30 -10.04
C MET A 496 23.46 -13.29 -11.10
N SER A 497 22.25 -13.07 -11.60
CA SER A 497 21.57 -13.89 -12.60
C SER A 497 21.55 -13.20 -13.95
N LYS A 498 21.95 -13.92 -14.98
CA LYS A 498 21.89 -13.41 -16.35
C LYS A 498 20.46 -13.28 -16.87
N SER A 499 19.53 -14.14 -16.42
CA SER A 499 18.13 -14.03 -16.81
C SER A 499 17.50 -12.77 -16.22
N ALA A 500 17.81 -12.46 -14.95
CA ALA A 500 17.38 -11.23 -14.30
C ALA A 500 18.00 -9.99 -14.96
N MET A 501 19.30 -9.98 -15.26
CA MET A 501 19.96 -8.87 -15.98
C MET A 501 19.31 -8.59 -17.35
N ARG A 502 19.04 -9.65 -18.12
CA ARG A 502 18.33 -9.53 -19.40
C ARG A 502 16.90 -9.03 -19.20
N SER A 503 16.20 -9.54 -18.18
CA SER A 503 14.86 -9.07 -17.85
C SER A 503 14.84 -7.58 -17.51
N PHE A 504 15.81 -7.06 -16.76
CA PHE A 504 15.90 -5.62 -16.46
C PHE A 504 16.22 -4.80 -17.70
N SER A 505 17.11 -5.31 -18.56
CA SER A 505 17.42 -4.63 -19.83
C SER A 505 16.22 -4.49 -20.77
N GLN A 506 15.26 -5.41 -20.63
CA GLN A 506 14.05 -5.47 -21.45
C GLN A 506 12.81 -4.94 -20.72
N SER A 507 12.90 -4.69 -19.41
CA SER A 507 11.74 -4.26 -18.63
C SER A 507 11.43 -2.80 -18.92
N GLU A 508 10.23 -2.57 -19.42
CA GLU A 508 9.57 -1.30 -19.11
C GLU A 508 9.13 -1.38 -17.66
N GLY A 509 9.36 -0.30 -16.93
CA GLY A 509 8.96 -0.17 -15.54
C GLY A 509 7.50 -0.56 -15.33
N GLY A 510 7.15 -0.87 -14.08
CA GLY A 510 5.74 -1.03 -13.72
C GLY A 510 4.94 0.20 -14.15
N PRO A 511 3.63 0.10 -14.37
CA PRO A 511 2.87 1.26 -14.74
C PRO A 511 2.83 2.21 -13.52
N GLY A 512 3.57 3.33 -13.63
CA GLY A 512 4.01 4.19 -12.52
C GLY A 512 5.52 4.44 -12.44
N GLU A 513 6.34 3.68 -13.17
CA GLU A 513 7.79 3.83 -13.25
C GLU A 513 8.24 4.36 -14.62
N HIS A 514 9.02 5.43 -14.58
CA HIS A 514 9.89 5.82 -15.69
C HIS A 514 10.85 4.66 -16.01
N ARG A 515 11.17 4.41 -17.29
CA ARG A 515 12.24 3.47 -17.67
C ARG A 515 13.47 3.79 -16.84
N ARG A 516 13.87 2.87 -15.95
CA ARG A 516 15.04 3.10 -15.13
C ARG A 516 16.29 3.11 -16.05
N PRO A 517 17.23 4.05 -15.88
CA PRO A 517 18.46 4.09 -16.68
C PRO A 517 19.27 2.79 -16.54
N ARG A 518 20.19 2.49 -17.47
CA ARG A 518 20.98 1.23 -17.48
C ARG A 518 21.71 0.96 -16.15
N GLU A 519 22.17 2.02 -15.48
CA GLU A 519 22.71 1.99 -14.12
C GLU A 519 21.77 1.29 -13.13
N ALA A 520 20.48 1.58 -13.23
CA ALA A 520 19.49 0.99 -12.37
C ALA A 520 19.33 -0.51 -12.57
N TRP A 521 19.64 -1.09 -13.75
CA TRP A 521 19.55 -2.54 -13.95
C TRP A 521 20.63 -3.28 -13.16
N HIS A 522 21.86 -2.78 -13.24
CA HIS A 522 22.99 -3.30 -12.48
C HIS A 522 22.73 -3.14 -10.98
N HIS A 523 22.16 -2.01 -10.56
CA HIS A 523 21.74 -1.78 -9.18
C HIS A 523 20.66 -2.76 -8.71
N CYS A 524 19.59 -2.94 -9.50
CA CYS A 524 18.49 -3.85 -9.18
C CYS A 524 19.01 -5.28 -9.00
N GLU A 525 19.81 -5.76 -9.94
CA GLU A 525 20.33 -7.12 -9.87
C GLU A 525 21.35 -7.30 -8.74
N PHE A 526 22.22 -6.31 -8.53
CA PHE A 526 23.17 -6.36 -7.41
C PHE A 526 22.43 -6.42 -6.08
N PHE A 527 21.40 -5.59 -5.91
CA PHE A 527 20.54 -5.59 -4.72
C PHE A 527 19.82 -6.94 -4.54
N ARG A 528 19.22 -7.50 -5.61
CA ARG A 528 18.58 -8.83 -5.60
C ARG A 528 19.55 -9.96 -5.23
N ALA A 529 20.74 -9.95 -5.81
CA ALA A 529 21.79 -10.91 -5.51
C ALA A 529 22.26 -10.77 -4.05
N MET A 530 22.35 -9.54 -3.55
CA MET A 530 22.76 -9.25 -2.19
C MET A 530 21.75 -9.73 -1.16
N THR A 531 20.46 -9.48 -1.37
CA THR A 531 19.40 -10.01 -0.49
C THR A 531 19.41 -11.54 -0.49
N LYS A 532 19.69 -12.19 -1.63
CA LYS A 532 19.85 -13.66 -1.70
C LYS A 532 21.07 -14.17 -0.92
N VAL A 533 22.19 -13.45 -0.94
CA VAL A 533 23.40 -13.80 -0.17
C VAL A 533 23.18 -13.62 1.33
N LEU A 534 22.57 -12.51 1.73
CA LEU A 534 22.24 -12.20 3.12
C LEU A 534 21.11 -13.10 3.65
N ARG A 535 20.23 -13.60 2.77
CA ARG A 535 19.02 -14.34 3.13
C ARG A 535 18.17 -13.49 4.08
N ARG A 536 18.01 -13.95 5.32
CA ARG A 536 17.34 -13.23 6.42
C ARG A 536 18.30 -12.52 7.35
N ALA A 537 19.62 -12.69 7.16
CA ALA A 537 20.67 -12.22 8.05
C ALA A 537 21.35 -10.96 7.49
N GLY A 538 21.14 -9.84 8.17
CA GLY A 538 21.63 -8.53 7.73
C GLY A 538 20.64 -7.78 6.84
N PHE A 539 20.27 -6.59 7.30
CA PHE A 539 19.42 -5.64 6.57
C PHE A 539 20.28 -4.81 5.62
N VAL A 540 19.71 -4.45 4.48
CA VAL A 540 20.28 -3.54 3.50
C VAL A 540 19.38 -2.32 3.42
N VAL A 541 19.94 -1.14 3.63
CA VAL A 541 19.27 0.13 3.35
C VAL A 541 19.66 0.56 1.94
N SER A 542 18.70 0.70 1.03
CA SER A 542 18.93 1.43 -0.21
C SER A 542 18.95 2.95 0.05
N GLU A 543 19.83 3.66 -0.67
CA GLU A 543 19.87 5.13 -0.73
C GLU A 543 20.08 5.81 0.64
N TRP A 544 21.08 5.35 1.40
CA TRP A 544 21.33 5.77 2.78
C TRP A 544 22.13 7.08 2.87
N THR A 545 21.73 7.98 3.77
CA THR A 545 22.23 9.38 3.86
C THR A 545 23.03 9.69 5.13
N GLY A 546 23.28 8.68 5.98
CA GLY A 546 23.92 8.85 7.29
C GLY A 546 23.16 9.75 8.27
N TRP A 547 23.71 9.92 9.48
CA TRP A 547 23.03 10.71 10.52
C TRP A 547 23.08 12.23 10.27
N THR A 548 24.01 12.66 9.44
CA THR A 548 24.28 14.05 9.03
C THR A 548 23.47 14.53 7.82
N LYS A 549 22.83 13.63 7.08
CA LYS A 549 21.95 13.93 5.93
C LYS A 549 22.63 14.69 4.77
N LYS A 550 23.96 14.56 4.62
CA LYS A 550 24.73 15.19 3.53
C LYS A 550 25.28 14.12 2.59
N GLY A 551 24.62 13.95 1.45
CA GLY A 551 24.97 12.93 0.46
C GLY A 551 24.21 11.62 0.66
N ARG A 552 24.37 10.66 -0.28
CA ARG A 552 23.57 9.44 -0.33
C ARG A 552 24.34 8.28 -0.98
N VAL A 553 24.63 7.23 -0.22
CA VAL A 553 25.23 6.00 -0.77
C VAL A 553 24.14 5.08 -1.30
N ASP A 554 24.41 4.41 -2.42
CA ASP A 554 23.42 3.54 -3.07
C ASP A 554 22.93 2.42 -2.13
N LEU A 555 23.85 1.78 -1.38
CA LEU A 555 23.53 0.68 -0.48
C LEU A 555 24.34 0.76 0.82
N TYR A 556 23.69 0.51 1.95
CA TYR A 556 24.32 0.47 3.27
C TYR A 556 23.87 -0.76 4.06
N LEU A 557 24.82 -1.43 4.74
CA LEU A 557 24.57 -2.61 5.57
C LEU A 557 24.84 -2.25 7.04
N PRO A 558 23.80 -1.87 7.82
CA PRO A 558 23.98 -1.40 9.19
C PRO A 558 24.66 -2.39 10.11
N ALA A 559 24.42 -3.70 9.92
CA ALA A 559 24.97 -4.75 10.76
C ALA A 559 26.52 -4.78 10.76
N ARG A 560 27.15 -4.31 9.68
CA ARG A 560 28.61 -4.23 9.56
C ARG A 560 29.14 -2.80 9.40
N GLY A 561 28.25 -1.82 9.23
CA GLY A 561 28.62 -0.45 8.89
C GLY A 561 29.28 -0.36 7.52
N TRP A 562 28.84 -1.17 6.56
CA TRP A 562 29.43 -1.22 5.21
C TRP A 562 28.64 -0.37 4.23
N ALA A 563 29.34 0.45 3.45
CA ALA A 563 28.77 1.30 2.40
C ALA A 563 29.19 0.78 1.02
N ILE A 564 28.26 0.73 0.06
CA ILE A 564 28.52 0.24 -1.30
C ILE A 564 27.96 1.26 -2.30
N GLU A 565 28.84 1.84 -3.11
CA GLU A 565 28.49 2.72 -4.23
C GLU A 565 28.60 1.93 -5.55
N LEU A 566 27.58 2.03 -6.39
CA LEU A 566 27.45 1.28 -7.64
C LEU A 566 27.43 2.25 -8.82
N LEU A 567 28.33 2.04 -9.79
CA LEU A 567 28.39 2.83 -11.02
C LEU A 567 28.17 1.94 -12.24
N ALA A 568 27.72 2.54 -13.34
CA ALA A 568 27.80 1.90 -14.64
C ALA A 568 28.71 2.66 -15.59
N ASP A 569 29.43 1.90 -16.43
CA ASP A 569 30.16 2.43 -17.58
C ASP A 569 31.09 3.63 -17.27
N PHE A 570 31.69 3.62 -16.08
CA PHE A 570 32.63 4.64 -15.59
C PHE A 570 32.02 6.03 -15.41
N ASP A 571 30.68 6.16 -15.35
CA ASP A 571 30.03 7.46 -15.16
C ASP A 571 30.56 8.14 -13.90
N ARG A 572 31.12 9.35 -14.05
CA ARG A 572 31.67 10.18 -12.96
C ARG A 572 32.53 9.41 -11.93
N LEU A 573 33.26 8.38 -12.36
CA LEU A 573 33.99 7.47 -11.46
C LEU A 573 34.87 8.20 -10.44
N THR A 574 35.65 9.18 -10.89
CA THR A 574 36.54 9.95 -10.02
C THR A 574 35.77 10.71 -8.96
N GLU A 575 34.66 11.37 -9.33
CA GLU A 575 33.81 12.12 -8.40
C GLU A 575 33.27 11.21 -7.28
N HIS A 576 32.77 10.02 -7.63
CA HIS A 576 32.23 9.07 -6.65
C HIS A 576 33.29 8.52 -5.70
N ILE A 577 34.52 8.29 -6.18
CA ILE A 577 35.64 7.91 -5.32
C ILE A 577 35.98 9.06 -4.36
N GLU A 578 36.11 10.28 -4.89
CA GLU A 578 36.44 11.48 -4.13
C GLU A 578 35.41 11.81 -3.04
N ARG A 579 34.14 11.37 -3.18
CA ARG A 579 33.14 11.50 -2.12
C ARG A 579 33.59 10.83 -0.81
N PHE A 580 34.30 9.70 -0.85
CA PHE A 580 34.77 8.99 0.35
C PHE A 580 36.14 9.48 0.86
N GLU A 581 36.88 10.25 0.05
CA GLU A 581 38.20 10.78 0.42
C GLU A 581 38.10 11.91 1.45
N PRO A 582 39.21 12.31 2.10
CA PRO A 582 39.22 13.44 3.03
C PRO A 582 38.63 14.72 2.38
N ASN A 583 37.75 15.41 3.09
CA ASN A 583 36.93 16.54 2.60
C ASN A 583 35.88 16.20 1.54
N GLY A 584 35.80 14.95 1.11
CA GLY A 584 34.73 14.43 0.27
C GLY A 584 33.38 14.46 0.97
N MET A 585 32.31 14.39 0.16
CA MET A 585 30.92 14.47 0.65
C MET A 585 30.63 13.47 1.76
N TYR A 586 31.19 12.26 1.74
CA TYR A 586 30.96 11.16 2.69
C TYR A 586 32.04 11.03 3.79
N SER A 587 33.09 11.86 3.73
CA SER A 587 34.22 11.82 4.68
C SER A 587 33.80 11.84 6.15
N HIS A 588 32.71 12.56 6.44
CA HIS A 588 32.19 12.71 7.79
C HIS A 588 31.51 11.44 8.33
N TRP A 589 30.94 10.57 7.47
CA TRP A 589 30.40 9.27 7.90
C TRP A 589 31.51 8.33 8.38
N ILE A 590 32.66 8.38 7.71
CA ILE A 590 33.86 7.61 8.08
C ILE A 590 34.44 8.18 9.39
N ALA A 591 34.60 9.50 9.48
CA ALA A 591 35.15 10.15 10.68
C ALA A 591 34.32 9.88 11.95
N ARG A 592 33.00 9.68 11.81
CA ARG A 592 32.09 9.37 12.91
C ARG A 592 31.92 7.88 13.17
N ASN A 593 32.66 7.02 12.46
CA ASN A 593 32.55 5.56 12.55
C ASN A 593 31.14 5.03 12.23
N GLU A 594 30.37 5.77 11.42
CA GLU A 594 29.08 5.34 10.88
C GLU A 594 29.32 4.36 9.72
N VAL A 595 30.26 4.70 8.85
CA VAL A 595 30.77 3.84 7.79
C VAL A 595 32.13 3.30 8.21
N LYS A 596 32.19 2.00 8.49
CA LYS A 596 33.39 1.27 8.93
C LYS A 596 34.24 0.78 7.77
N ASP A 597 33.59 0.46 6.65
CA ASP A 597 34.25 0.08 5.40
C ASP A 597 33.36 0.50 4.23
N TYR A 598 33.97 0.78 3.08
CA TYR A 598 33.24 1.13 1.87
C TYR A 598 33.87 0.51 0.62
N ILE A 599 33.08 0.38 -0.43
CA ILE A 599 33.57 -0.04 -1.74
C ILE A 599 32.80 0.63 -2.86
N VAL A 600 33.53 0.97 -3.91
CA VAL A 600 33.01 1.51 -5.15
C VAL A 600 33.07 0.40 -6.21
N ILE A 601 31.95 0.10 -6.85
CA ILE A 601 31.86 -0.98 -7.84
C ILE A 601 31.42 -0.38 -9.17
N ASN A 602 32.32 -0.40 -10.15
CA ASN A 602 31.99 -0.03 -11.52
C ASN A 602 31.60 -1.28 -12.33
N MET A 603 30.35 -1.35 -12.74
CA MET A 603 29.80 -2.42 -13.57
C MET A 603 29.71 -1.99 -15.03
N THR A 604 30.39 -2.67 -15.94
CA THR A 604 30.51 -2.23 -17.34
C THR A 604 30.64 -3.41 -18.30
N HIS A 605 30.61 -3.15 -19.61
CA HIS A 605 30.96 -4.14 -20.62
C HIS A 605 32.46 -4.16 -20.92
N PHE A 606 32.97 -5.33 -21.30
CA PHE A 606 34.39 -5.56 -21.57
C PHE A 606 34.95 -4.64 -22.67
N SER A 607 34.14 -4.30 -23.67
CA SER A 607 34.52 -3.34 -24.73
C SER A 607 34.82 -1.94 -24.18
N LYS A 608 33.95 -1.43 -23.30
CA LYS A 608 34.14 -0.14 -22.63
C LYS A 608 35.30 -0.21 -21.63
N PHE A 609 35.42 -1.31 -20.89
CA PHE A 609 36.54 -1.54 -19.99
C PHE A 609 37.89 -1.48 -20.72
N ASN A 610 38.04 -2.19 -21.85
CA ASN A 610 39.27 -2.16 -22.65
C ASN A 610 39.59 -0.78 -23.21
N THR A 611 38.56 0.00 -23.55
CA THR A 611 38.74 1.39 -24.01
C THR A 611 39.30 2.23 -22.85
N MET A 612 38.67 2.15 -21.67
CA MET A 612 39.11 2.85 -20.47
C MET A 612 40.54 2.48 -20.07
N GLN A 613 40.90 1.19 -20.10
CA GLN A 613 42.27 0.74 -19.77
C GLN A 613 43.36 1.43 -20.61
N ARG A 614 43.01 1.86 -21.83
CA ARG A 614 43.93 2.53 -22.76
C ARG A 614 43.99 4.04 -22.57
N THR A 615 42.96 4.66 -22.00
CA THR A 615 42.76 6.12 -22.04
C THR A 615 42.73 6.81 -20.67
N ALA A 616 42.45 6.10 -19.59
CA ALA A 616 42.18 6.74 -18.29
C ALA A 616 43.43 6.86 -17.39
N ALA A 617 43.55 8.02 -16.74
CA ALA A 617 44.37 8.15 -15.53
C ALA A 617 43.77 7.26 -14.43
N ARG A 618 44.62 6.48 -13.75
CA ARG A 618 44.19 5.45 -12.80
C ARG A 618 43.81 6.10 -11.47
N PRO A 619 42.55 6.02 -11.00
CA PRO A 619 42.21 6.46 -9.67
C PRO A 619 42.95 5.58 -8.64
N ALA A 620 43.69 6.21 -7.72
CA ALA A 620 44.52 5.51 -6.75
C ALA A 620 43.73 4.99 -5.53
N SER A 621 42.47 4.58 -5.68
CA SER A 621 41.67 4.08 -4.56
C SER A 621 41.72 2.56 -4.49
N SER A 622 42.21 2.01 -3.38
CA SER A 622 42.22 0.55 -3.12
C SER A 622 40.82 -0.04 -2.88
N LYS A 623 39.80 0.82 -2.76
CA LYS A 623 38.40 0.48 -2.50
C LYS A 623 37.53 0.48 -3.77
N LEU A 624 38.15 0.25 -4.93
CA LEU A 624 37.48 0.18 -6.23
C LEU A 624 37.56 -1.24 -6.83
N LEU A 625 36.45 -1.73 -7.35
CA LEU A 625 36.36 -2.91 -8.20
C LEU A 625 35.72 -2.58 -9.55
N HIS A 626 36.21 -3.22 -10.61
CA HIS A 626 35.53 -3.22 -11.91
C HIS A 626 34.97 -4.61 -12.20
N ALA A 627 33.66 -4.71 -12.37
CA ALA A 627 32.98 -5.89 -12.88
C ALA A 627 32.70 -5.70 -14.36
N ALA A 628 33.46 -6.38 -15.22
CA ALA A 628 33.37 -6.29 -16.66
C ALA A 628 32.63 -7.51 -17.23
N PHE A 629 31.44 -7.29 -17.76
CA PHE A 629 30.64 -8.29 -18.45
C PHE A 629 31.12 -8.46 -19.89
N ARG A 630 31.32 -9.69 -20.34
CA ARG A 630 31.85 -9.98 -21.68
C ARG A 630 31.05 -9.32 -22.80
N ASP A 631 29.72 -9.41 -22.70
CA ASP A 631 28.77 -8.90 -23.68
C ASP A 631 27.37 -8.73 -23.02
N GLU A 632 26.37 -8.35 -23.81
CA GLU A 632 24.98 -8.18 -23.35
C GLU A 632 24.24 -9.50 -23.07
N SER A 633 24.87 -10.65 -23.33
CA SER A 633 24.35 -11.94 -22.93
C SER A 633 24.54 -12.17 -21.42
N TYR A 634 25.43 -11.41 -20.77
CA TYR A 634 25.75 -11.51 -19.34
C TYR A 634 26.16 -12.94 -18.92
N ASN A 635 26.73 -13.73 -19.82
CA ASN A 635 27.14 -15.10 -19.51
C ASN A 635 28.35 -15.14 -18.56
N ASP A 636 29.32 -14.23 -18.75
CA ASP A 636 30.58 -14.20 -18.02
C ASP A 636 30.83 -12.81 -17.42
N CYS A 637 31.36 -12.78 -16.20
CA CYS A 637 31.86 -11.57 -15.55
C CYS A 637 33.32 -11.74 -15.14
N MET A 638 34.14 -10.75 -15.48
CA MET A 638 35.52 -10.64 -15.07
C MET A 638 35.67 -9.50 -14.07
N VAL A 639 36.31 -9.76 -12.93
CA VAL A 639 36.48 -8.77 -11.85
C VAL A 639 37.94 -8.33 -11.79
N TYR A 640 38.14 -7.01 -11.79
CA TYR A 640 39.44 -6.36 -11.73
C TYR A 640 39.57 -5.46 -10.50
N ASP A 641 40.79 -5.35 -9.97
CA ASP A 641 41.13 -4.38 -8.94
C ASP A 641 41.27 -2.95 -9.54
N ASN A 642 41.53 -1.98 -8.67
CA ASN A 642 41.80 -0.59 -9.01
C ASN A 642 43.06 -0.39 -9.88
N HIS A 643 43.96 -1.36 -9.91
CA HIS A 643 45.13 -1.37 -10.79
C HIS A 643 44.83 -2.06 -12.13
N LEU A 644 43.56 -2.36 -12.40
CA LEU A 644 43.08 -3.03 -13.61
C LEU A 644 43.66 -4.45 -13.77
N ARG A 645 44.11 -5.05 -12.67
CA ARG A 645 44.56 -6.44 -12.63
C ARG A 645 43.39 -7.33 -12.29
N GLN A 646 43.20 -8.37 -13.09
CA GLN A 646 42.16 -9.35 -12.83
C GLN A 646 42.40 -10.03 -11.48
N LEU A 647 41.34 -10.23 -10.69
CA LEU A 647 41.47 -10.97 -9.44
C LEU A 647 41.86 -12.43 -9.71
N PRO A 648 42.61 -13.09 -8.82
CA PRO A 648 43.08 -14.44 -9.08
C PRO A 648 41.94 -15.48 -9.01
N GLY A 649 42.08 -16.53 -9.83
CA GLY A 649 41.26 -17.74 -9.80
C GLY A 649 39.76 -17.48 -9.97
N ALA A 650 38.94 -18.26 -9.27
CA ALA A 650 37.49 -18.18 -9.35
C ALA A 650 36.91 -16.83 -8.87
N ASN A 651 37.70 -15.93 -8.28
CA ASN A 651 37.25 -14.61 -7.83
C ASN A 651 37.34 -13.54 -8.93
N GLY A 652 38.15 -13.75 -9.96
CA GLY A 652 38.28 -12.80 -11.08
C GLY A 652 37.58 -13.21 -12.37
N HIS A 653 37.04 -14.42 -12.45
CA HIS A 653 36.26 -14.87 -13.60
C HIS A 653 35.22 -15.90 -13.16
N PHE A 654 33.96 -15.67 -13.51
CA PHE A 654 32.88 -16.61 -13.26
C PHE A 654 31.71 -16.38 -14.22
N ALA A 655 30.96 -17.46 -14.46
CA ALA A 655 29.68 -17.38 -15.14
C ALA A 655 28.60 -16.86 -14.18
N LEU A 656 27.69 -16.03 -14.67
CA LEU A 656 26.51 -15.65 -13.91
C LEU A 656 25.53 -16.84 -13.82
N LEU A 657 24.74 -16.85 -12.76
CA LEU A 657 23.72 -17.87 -12.55
C LEU A 657 22.60 -17.74 -13.58
N ASN A 658 21.92 -18.85 -13.88
CA ASN A 658 20.66 -18.81 -14.61
C ASN A 658 19.58 -18.16 -13.73
#